data_AF-A0A4Q4SZV3-F1
#
_entry.id   AF-A0A4Q4SZV3-F1
#
_cell.length_a   1.000
_cell.length_b   1.000
_cell.length_c   1.000
_cell.angle_alpha   90.00
_cell.angle_beta   90.00
_cell.angle_gamma   90.00
#
_symmetry.space_group_name_H-M   'P 1'
#
loop_
_entity.id
_entity.type
_entity.pdbx_description
1 polymer ?
#
loop_
_entity_poly.entity_id
_entity_poly.type
_entity_poly.pdbx_seq_one_letter_code
_entity_poly.pdbx_strand_id
1 'polypeptide(L)'
;MSKADVVQRPAAALPSQFQSGALAAAPITPANVSNMTAAKIPSTTSTTATTSSSTTTASRPISISDLITSPSTAGSKRQRNEDHKSDRTKIRATRMDFAKIMDPPIVSFYGSTPIPLPSRFGHLKRRLVSGRETVLKASWDRLLAALRDEIAHIESHGTELMPMIDFSDIEDPSKVQPWSASLKRHGIGVIRGVVPPEAARAWVEETKKYLETNELELKPPPAQDPTCFDFFWTPAQVRSRAHPNVLRAQRFAMTLWKDTKDEFVATRYPITYADRIRIESAASDGIITVNGSRVAISPQDSLIAAAAATSSEEIAQVDNGSLERWEQDGYGRAGLYNSIFEGDWESYDEWDASGRVNATPDLYNGQGACSMLRLFQGIIALTEIEPGMIKILPSPKLSTVYFLLRPFFSPKEKAPEGGPSSEKWAAYLDPSNWMLDKEQSTIIHGAVAGHAQRVTSSFHPHLELKRSLIAPPTLPEGSYIIWHPDIAYQFSNTNYSTNARPTTSSGEPASTTSMLVYAPAAPLTQQNALYLARQRKAFLRGHPGPDFDSTGTGLGSEAPHTGRLTEKDIKEVGGEEALQAMGLAPWNLGKSITMTTDLKNTSPPSTSSSSSDPKDKNNTNKKDDEESSPSADGSLTPKTHAEVEVLKLANQILFPDRFDFYMPTRAPSRAASRATSPTPSRDREKDKDKGVKDSN
;
A
#
# COMPACT_ATOMS: atom_id res chain seq x y z
N MET A 1 -27.39 17.17 -52.53
CA MET A 1 -28.22 16.65 -53.64
C MET A 1 -28.15 15.12 -53.57
N SER A 2 -29.21 14.47 -53.08
CA SER A 2 -30.11 13.60 -53.87
C SER A 2 -29.59 12.14 -53.96
N LYS A 3 -30.05 11.23 -53.07
CA LYS A 3 -31.12 10.20 -53.27
C LYS A 3 -30.59 8.92 -53.95
N ALA A 4 -30.60 7.76 -53.26
CA ALA A 4 -31.66 6.72 -53.22
C ALA A 4 -31.66 5.87 -54.52
N ASP A 5 -31.90 4.54 -54.60
CA ASP A 5 -32.61 3.56 -53.78
C ASP A 5 -32.40 2.14 -54.41
N VAL A 6 -33.11 1.11 -53.91
CA VAL A 6 -33.40 -0.26 -54.45
C VAL A 6 -32.69 -1.39 -53.67
N VAL A 7 -33.28 -1.99 -52.61
CA VAL A 7 -34.43 -2.93 -52.48
C VAL A 7 -34.11 -4.38 -52.87
N GLN A 8 -34.15 -5.30 -51.88
CA GLN A 8 -34.90 -6.58 -51.95
C GLN A 8 -34.99 -7.30 -50.58
N ARG A 9 -36.22 -7.67 -50.21
CA ARG A 9 -36.70 -8.69 -49.24
C ARG A 9 -37.90 -9.40 -49.95
N PRO A 10 -38.55 -10.49 -49.48
CA PRO A 10 -38.33 -11.36 -48.30
C PRO A 10 -38.45 -12.89 -48.60
N ALA A 11 -38.26 -13.76 -47.60
CA ALA A 11 -38.96 -15.05 -47.51
C ALA A 11 -39.06 -15.54 -46.04
N ALA A 12 -40.21 -16.13 -45.70
CA ALA A 12 -40.66 -16.53 -44.36
C ALA A 12 -41.04 -18.02 -44.34
N ALA A 13 -40.95 -18.67 -43.15
CA ALA A 13 -41.74 -19.82 -42.60
C ALA A 13 -40.86 -20.57 -41.57
N LEU A 14 -41.12 -20.55 -40.25
CA LEU A 14 -42.12 -21.29 -39.41
C LEU A 14 -41.80 -22.80 -39.17
N PRO A 15 -42.27 -23.40 -38.04
CA PRO A 15 -41.46 -24.24 -37.13
C PRO A 15 -41.87 -25.73 -37.10
N SER A 16 -41.10 -26.58 -36.41
CA SER A 16 -41.49 -27.97 -36.11
C SER A 16 -41.25 -28.36 -34.65
N GLN A 17 -42.31 -28.85 -34.01
CA GLN A 17 -42.37 -29.43 -32.65
C GLN A 17 -42.09 -30.95 -32.63
N PHE A 18 -41.93 -31.47 -31.40
CA PHE A 18 -42.05 -32.85 -30.90
C PHE A 18 -40.87 -33.82 -31.18
N GLN A 19 -40.42 -34.73 -30.29
CA GLN A 19 -41.03 -35.32 -29.10
C GLN A 19 -39.97 -36.00 -28.19
N SER A 20 -40.40 -36.26 -26.96
CA SER A 20 -39.86 -37.05 -25.83
C SER A 20 -38.91 -38.24 -26.06
N GLY A 21 -37.97 -38.41 -25.13
CA GLY A 21 -37.32 -39.69 -24.80
C GLY A 21 -36.75 -39.67 -23.37
N ALA A 22 -37.41 -40.36 -22.45
CA ALA A 22 -37.00 -40.53 -21.05
C ALA A 22 -36.00 -41.69 -20.90
N LEU A 23 -34.99 -41.52 -20.05
CA LEU A 23 -34.25 -42.64 -19.42
C LEU A 23 -33.91 -42.29 -17.97
N ALA A 24 -34.45 -43.10 -17.07
CA ALA A 24 -34.22 -43.07 -15.63
C ALA A 24 -33.01 -43.93 -15.24
N ALA A 25 -32.24 -43.50 -14.24
CA ALA A 25 -31.40 -44.38 -13.42
C ALA A 25 -31.21 -43.78 -12.02
N ALA A 26 -31.25 -44.66 -11.02
CA ALA A 26 -31.57 -44.45 -9.61
C ALA A 26 -30.46 -43.85 -8.73
N PRO A 27 -30.79 -43.33 -7.52
CA PRO A 27 -29.82 -42.83 -6.55
C PRO A 27 -29.25 -43.95 -5.66
N ILE A 28 -27.96 -43.81 -5.33
CA ILE A 28 -27.23 -44.67 -4.38
C ILE A 28 -27.18 -43.96 -3.02
N THR A 29 -27.78 -44.59 -2.00
CA THR A 29 -27.60 -44.28 -0.56
C THR A 29 -26.26 -44.80 -0.03
N PRO A 30 -25.75 -44.22 1.07
CA PRO A 30 -25.51 -45.08 2.23
C PRO A 30 -25.94 -44.49 3.59
N ALA A 31 -26.68 -45.35 4.29
CA ALA A 31 -26.57 -45.75 5.71
C ALA A 31 -26.59 -44.72 6.85
N ASN A 32 -27.73 -44.77 7.56
CA ASN A 32 -27.91 -44.54 9.00
C ASN A 32 -26.82 -45.18 9.88
N VAL A 33 -26.40 -44.45 10.93
CA VAL A 33 -26.11 -45.02 12.25
C VAL A 33 -26.87 -44.20 13.30
N SER A 34 -27.57 -44.94 14.16
CA SER A 34 -28.64 -44.52 15.05
C SER A 34 -28.18 -43.86 16.36
N ASN A 35 -29.02 -42.94 16.84
CA ASN A 35 -29.49 -42.69 18.22
C ASN A 35 -28.59 -43.08 19.42
N MET A 36 -28.29 -42.08 20.26
CA MET A 36 -28.53 -42.20 21.70
C MET A 36 -29.24 -40.96 22.25
N THR A 37 -30.28 -41.24 23.03
CA THR A 37 -31.24 -40.35 23.67
C THR A 37 -30.81 -39.87 25.06
N ALA A 38 -31.26 -38.66 25.39
CA ALA A 38 -31.76 -38.19 26.69
C ALA A 38 -30.81 -37.99 27.89
N ALA A 39 -30.79 -36.75 28.41
CA ALA A 39 -31.06 -36.46 29.82
C ALA A 39 -31.43 -34.98 30.06
N LYS A 40 -32.46 -34.77 30.89
CA LYS A 40 -33.02 -33.51 31.42
C LYS A 40 -32.14 -32.87 32.51
N ILE A 41 -32.04 -31.53 32.52
CA ILE A 41 -32.37 -30.54 33.58
C ILE A 41 -32.27 -31.06 35.05
N PRO A 42 -31.61 -30.35 36.02
CA PRO A 42 -32.17 -29.08 36.51
C PRO A 42 -31.29 -27.91 36.94
N SER A 43 -31.97 -26.77 36.83
CA SER A 43 -31.88 -25.49 37.52
C SER A 43 -31.34 -25.49 38.95
N THR A 44 -30.53 -24.48 39.24
CA THR A 44 -30.44 -23.87 40.58
C THR A 44 -30.40 -22.34 40.45
N THR A 45 -31.53 -21.74 40.84
CA THR A 45 -31.65 -20.39 41.38
C THR A 45 -30.85 -20.25 42.67
N SER A 46 -30.07 -19.18 42.83
CA SER A 46 -29.98 -18.49 44.11
C SER A 46 -29.68 -17.00 43.93
N THR A 47 -30.58 -16.23 44.51
CA THR A 47 -30.62 -14.79 44.72
C THR A 47 -29.66 -14.42 45.85
N THR A 48 -28.88 -13.35 45.69
CA THR A 48 -28.64 -12.39 46.78
C THR A 48 -28.11 -11.06 46.24
N ALA A 49 -28.86 -10.01 46.52
CA ALA A 49 -28.45 -8.63 46.39
C ALA A 49 -27.62 -8.21 47.61
N THR A 50 -26.55 -7.42 47.40
CA THR A 50 -26.15 -6.40 48.37
C THR A 50 -25.49 -5.21 47.66
N THR A 51 -26.05 -4.05 47.94
CA THR A 51 -25.59 -2.69 47.68
C THR A 51 -24.31 -2.33 48.46
N SER A 52 -23.42 -1.51 47.87
CA SER A 52 -23.10 -0.14 48.36
C SER A 52 -21.70 0.39 47.98
N SER A 53 -21.73 1.68 47.59
CA SER A 53 -20.75 2.77 47.81
C SER A 53 -19.36 2.79 47.14
N SER A 54 -19.27 3.63 46.10
CA SER A 54 -18.39 4.81 45.98
C SER A 54 -17.06 4.88 46.75
N THR A 55 -15.97 5.06 46.00
CA THR A 55 -14.95 6.06 46.37
C THR A 55 -14.21 6.56 45.11
N THR A 56 -14.19 7.88 44.99
CA THR A 56 -13.42 8.71 44.08
C THR A 56 -11.94 8.76 44.48
N THR A 57 -11.02 8.69 43.53
CA THR A 57 -9.71 9.36 43.63
C THR A 57 -9.15 9.64 42.24
N ALA A 58 -8.86 10.91 41.99
CA ALA A 58 -8.17 11.44 40.83
C ALA A 58 -6.66 11.49 41.09
N SER A 59 -5.84 11.19 40.07
CA SER A 59 -4.41 11.54 40.04
C SER A 59 -3.93 11.77 38.61
N ARG A 60 -3.32 12.95 38.37
CA ARG A 60 -2.65 13.42 37.15
C ARG A 60 -1.13 13.11 37.19
N PRO A 61 -0.34 13.37 36.12
CA PRO A 61 0.74 12.49 35.65
C PRO A 61 2.14 12.83 36.18
N ILE A 62 3.08 11.88 36.04
CA ILE A 62 4.51 12.04 36.36
C ILE A 62 5.35 12.06 35.06
N SER A 63 6.25 13.02 34.99
CA SER A 63 7.18 13.31 33.90
C SER A 63 8.47 12.49 33.98
N ILE A 64 9.08 12.29 32.82
CA ILE A 64 10.37 11.62 32.58
C ILE A 64 11.51 12.63 32.76
N SER A 65 12.44 12.34 33.64
CA SER A 65 13.83 12.82 33.57
C SER A 65 14.69 12.04 34.57
N ASP A 66 15.91 11.72 34.15
CA ASP A 66 17.03 11.13 34.90
C ASP A 66 17.09 9.61 34.94
N LEU A 67 17.92 9.05 34.07
CA LEU A 67 18.88 7.97 34.37
C LEU A 67 19.75 7.66 33.14
N ILE A 68 20.81 8.44 32.97
CA ILE A 68 22.06 8.01 32.31
C ILE A 68 23.03 7.75 33.46
N THR A 69 23.66 6.57 33.51
CA THR A 69 25.10 6.35 33.81
C THR A 69 25.38 4.84 33.96
N SER A 70 26.23 4.31 33.08
CA SER A 70 26.89 2.99 33.17
C SER A 70 27.97 3.00 34.27
N PRO A 71 28.43 1.84 34.80
CA PRO A 71 29.72 1.33 34.28
C PRO A 71 29.98 -0.20 34.36
N SER A 72 31.04 -0.51 33.60
CA SER A 72 31.93 -1.67 33.39
C SER A 72 32.03 -2.89 34.33
N THR A 73 32.31 -4.00 33.65
CA THR A 73 33.04 -5.25 33.97
C THR A 73 34.17 -5.22 35.01
N ALA A 74 34.22 -6.24 35.88
CA ALA A 74 35.40 -7.07 36.21
C ALA A 74 35.00 -8.30 37.04
N GLY A 75 35.55 -9.47 36.73
CA GLY A 75 35.23 -10.75 37.38
C GLY A 75 36.12 -11.10 38.58
N SER A 76 35.65 -12.04 39.40
CA SER A 76 36.52 -12.89 40.23
C SER A 76 35.84 -14.21 40.60
N LYS A 77 36.59 -15.31 40.51
CA LYS A 77 36.21 -16.70 40.83
C LYS A 77 36.54 -17.04 42.29
N ARG A 78 35.70 -17.86 42.93
CA ARG A 78 35.96 -18.93 43.96
C ARG A 78 34.72 -19.05 44.88
N GLN A 79 34.26 -20.18 45.42
CA GLN A 79 34.67 -21.59 45.46
C GLN A 79 33.44 -22.41 45.90
N ARG A 80 33.32 -23.68 45.47
CA ARG A 80 32.28 -24.63 45.91
C ARG A 80 32.47 -25.05 47.37
N ASN A 81 31.36 -25.29 48.07
CA ASN A 81 31.21 -26.41 48.98
C ASN A 81 29.81 -27.02 48.82
N GLU A 82 29.78 -28.34 48.68
CA GLU A 82 28.58 -29.19 48.64
C GLU A 82 28.10 -29.44 50.07
N ASP A 83 26.78 -29.42 50.28
CA ASP A 83 26.01 -30.41 51.06
C ASP A 83 24.62 -29.84 51.41
N HIS A 84 23.60 -30.32 50.70
CA HIS A 84 22.40 -30.94 51.30
C HIS A 84 21.34 -31.21 50.22
N LYS A 85 21.04 -32.50 50.09
CA LYS A 85 20.11 -33.09 49.14
C LYS A 85 18.94 -33.66 49.94
N SER A 86 17.86 -32.90 50.11
CA SER A 86 16.51 -33.42 50.41
C SER A 86 15.51 -32.28 50.65
N ASP A 87 14.95 -31.71 49.59
CA ASP A 87 13.53 -31.33 49.53
C ASP A 87 13.24 -30.62 48.20
N ARG A 88 12.96 -31.41 47.16
CA ARG A 88 12.51 -30.86 45.88
C ARG A 88 11.46 -31.75 45.26
N THR A 89 10.41 -32.01 46.03
CA THR A 89 9.21 -32.72 45.57
C THR A 89 7.97 -32.13 46.24
N LYS A 90 7.71 -30.82 46.04
CA LYS A 90 6.40 -30.20 46.36
C LYS A 90 6.21 -28.74 45.87
N ILE A 91 6.83 -28.34 44.76
CA ILE A 91 6.45 -27.10 44.06
C ILE A 91 6.41 -27.37 42.55
N ARG A 92 5.44 -28.17 42.13
CA ARG A 92 5.10 -28.36 40.70
C ARG A 92 3.60 -28.58 40.58
N ALA A 93 2.82 -27.63 41.07
CA ALA A 93 1.37 -27.57 40.91
C ALA A 93 0.88 -26.13 41.12
N THR A 94 1.21 -25.24 40.18
CA THR A 94 0.57 -23.91 39.99
C THR A 94 0.99 -23.29 38.65
N ARG A 95 1.12 -24.13 37.60
CA ARG A 95 1.35 -23.70 36.21
C ARG A 95 0.25 -24.25 35.29
N MET A 96 -0.99 -24.13 35.74
CA MET A 96 -2.24 -24.17 34.99
C MET A 96 -3.11 -23.15 35.73
N ASP A 97 -3.32 -21.93 35.21
CA ASP A 97 -4.51 -21.67 34.40
C ASP A 97 -4.41 -20.40 33.51
N PHE A 98 -3.23 -19.87 33.22
CA PHE A 98 -3.10 -18.76 32.25
C PHE A 98 -3.22 -19.20 30.78
N ALA A 99 -3.21 -20.50 30.49
CA ALA A 99 -3.33 -21.05 29.14
C ALA A 99 -4.79 -21.25 28.66
N LYS A 100 -5.80 -20.91 29.47
CA LYS A 100 -7.23 -21.01 29.11
C LYS A 100 -7.87 -19.67 28.71
N ILE A 101 -7.08 -18.60 28.60
CA ILE A 101 -7.50 -17.30 28.04
C ILE A 101 -6.58 -16.94 26.87
N MET A 102 -6.40 -17.88 25.95
CA MET A 102 -5.82 -17.59 24.64
C MET A 102 -6.85 -18.08 23.63
N ASP A 103 -7.45 -17.13 22.91
CA ASP A 103 -8.33 -17.41 21.80
C ASP A 103 -7.63 -18.38 20.83
N PRO A 104 -8.37 -19.35 20.26
CA PRO A 104 -7.77 -20.38 19.41
C PRO A 104 -6.99 -19.72 18.24
N PRO A 105 -5.84 -20.30 17.84
CA PRO A 105 -5.10 -19.79 16.69
C PRO A 105 -6.00 -19.78 15.46
N ILE A 106 -5.94 -18.71 14.67
CA ILE A 106 -6.72 -18.57 13.44
C ILE A 106 -6.28 -19.67 12.47
N VAL A 107 -7.14 -20.69 12.29
CA VAL A 107 -6.78 -21.94 11.60
C VAL A 107 -6.80 -21.79 10.07
N SER A 108 -7.45 -20.76 9.51
CA SER A 108 -7.32 -20.40 8.08
C SER A 108 -7.92 -19.02 7.78
N PHE A 109 -7.11 -18.10 7.24
CA PHE A 109 -7.55 -16.79 6.71
C PHE A 109 -8.43 -16.92 5.45
N TYR A 110 -8.31 -18.04 4.73
CA TYR A 110 -8.95 -18.29 3.44
C TYR A 110 -10.26 -19.09 3.54
N GLY A 111 -10.78 -19.31 4.75
CA GLY A 111 -12.06 -19.99 4.95
C GLY A 111 -13.26 -19.22 4.38
N SER A 112 -14.39 -19.91 4.22
CA SER A 112 -15.68 -19.34 3.80
C SER A 112 -16.49 -18.73 4.94
N THR A 113 -15.99 -18.81 6.18
CA THR A 113 -16.64 -18.26 7.37
C THR A 113 -15.85 -17.06 7.92
N PRO A 114 -16.53 -16.00 8.41
CA PRO A 114 -15.85 -14.89 9.06
C PRO A 114 -15.14 -15.35 10.33
N ILE A 115 -13.98 -14.77 10.61
CA ILE A 115 -13.15 -15.11 11.77
C ILE A 115 -13.58 -14.24 12.97
N PRO A 116 -14.01 -14.84 14.10
CA PRO A 116 -14.18 -14.10 15.35
C PRO A 116 -12.83 -13.61 15.87
N LEU A 117 -12.76 -12.33 16.25
CA LEU A 117 -11.55 -11.71 16.79
C LEU A 117 -11.60 -11.63 18.34
N PRO A 118 -10.50 -11.25 19.01
CA PRO A 118 -10.52 -11.01 20.45
C PRO A 118 -11.59 -10.01 20.90
N SER A 119 -12.09 -10.17 22.13
CA SER A 119 -13.22 -9.40 22.69
C SER A 119 -13.08 -7.88 22.58
N ARG A 120 -11.85 -7.36 22.57
CA ARG A 120 -11.56 -5.93 22.37
C ARG A 120 -12.14 -5.36 21.08
N PHE A 121 -12.32 -6.16 20.02
CA PHE A 121 -12.93 -5.71 18.78
C PHE A 121 -14.45 -5.52 18.89
N GLY A 122 -15.12 -6.31 19.74
CA GLY A 122 -16.52 -6.06 20.11
C GLY A 122 -16.68 -4.74 20.88
N HIS A 123 -15.75 -4.44 21.79
CA HIS A 123 -15.71 -3.15 22.49
C HIS A 123 -15.40 -1.98 21.54
N LEU A 124 -14.46 -2.16 20.62
CA LEU A 124 -14.13 -1.17 19.58
C LEU A 124 -15.37 -0.82 18.75
N LYS A 125 -16.07 -1.84 18.24
CA LYS A 125 -17.29 -1.64 17.46
C LYS A 125 -18.37 -0.92 18.27
N ARG A 126 -18.58 -1.31 19.53
CA ARG A 126 -19.53 -0.63 20.42
C ARG A 126 -19.18 0.85 20.61
N ARG A 127 -17.90 1.17 20.79
CA ARG A 127 -17.42 2.56 20.91
C ARG A 127 -17.73 3.39 19.67
N LEU A 128 -17.51 2.83 18.47
CA LEU A 128 -17.75 3.54 17.21
C LEU A 128 -19.24 3.83 16.95
N VAL A 129 -20.13 2.98 17.45
CA VAL A 129 -21.58 3.09 17.24
C VAL A 129 -22.31 3.87 18.34
N SER A 130 -21.80 3.84 19.57
CA SER A 130 -22.49 4.38 20.76
C SER A 130 -22.95 5.83 20.58
N GLY A 131 -24.25 6.07 20.71
CA GLY A 131 -24.88 7.39 20.57
C GLY A 131 -25.06 7.86 19.13
N ARG A 132 -24.75 7.02 18.15
CA ARG A 132 -24.84 7.28 16.70
C ARG A 132 -25.68 6.24 15.98
N GLU A 133 -26.43 5.41 16.71
CA GLU A 133 -27.16 4.26 16.17
C GLU A 133 -28.14 4.66 15.06
N THR A 134 -28.93 5.71 15.31
CA THR A 134 -29.93 6.19 14.35
C THR A 134 -29.30 6.75 13.09
N VAL A 135 -28.24 7.56 13.23
CA VAL A 135 -27.57 8.19 12.08
C VAL A 135 -26.81 7.17 11.25
N LEU A 136 -26.18 6.17 11.88
CA LEU A 136 -25.51 5.08 11.18
C LEU A 136 -26.49 4.16 10.45
N LYS A 137 -27.66 3.86 11.03
CA LYS A 137 -28.70 3.11 10.30
C LYS A 137 -29.18 3.89 9.06
N ALA A 138 -29.44 5.18 9.21
CA ALA A 138 -29.85 6.02 8.09
C ALA A 138 -28.75 6.11 7.03
N SER A 139 -27.48 6.22 7.42
CA SER A 139 -26.36 6.29 6.48
C SER A 139 -26.15 4.99 5.72
N TRP A 140 -26.33 3.84 6.37
CA TRP A 140 -26.30 2.52 5.76
C TRP A 140 -27.39 2.37 4.68
N ASP A 141 -28.61 2.84 4.93
CA ASP A 141 -29.70 2.76 3.96
C ASP A 141 -29.40 3.58 2.70
N ARG A 142 -28.86 4.80 2.87
CA ARG A 142 -28.41 5.63 1.75
C ARG A 142 -27.27 4.97 0.98
N LEU A 143 -26.32 4.38 1.69
CA LEU A 143 -25.19 3.68 1.10
C LEU A 143 -25.63 2.47 0.25
N LEU A 144 -26.54 1.63 0.75
CA LEU A 144 -27.02 0.47 0.01
C LEU A 144 -27.81 0.85 -1.24
N ALA A 145 -28.54 1.97 -1.21
CA ALA A 145 -29.15 2.52 -2.42
C ALA A 145 -28.08 2.98 -3.43
N ALA A 146 -27.09 3.77 -2.98
CA ALA A 146 -26.01 4.25 -3.84
C ALA A 146 -25.16 3.12 -4.43
N LEU A 147 -24.87 2.06 -3.66
CA LEU A 147 -24.15 0.89 -4.15
C LEU A 147 -24.89 0.17 -5.26
N ARG A 148 -26.21 -0.01 -5.13
CA ARG A 148 -27.01 -0.67 -6.16
C ARG A 148 -26.90 0.06 -7.50
N ASP A 149 -27.01 1.39 -7.47
CA ASP A 149 -26.87 2.23 -8.65
C ASP A 149 -25.44 2.19 -9.20
N GLU A 150 -24.44 2.17 -8.31
CA GLU A 150 -23.03 2.04 -8.68
C GLU A 150 -22.73 0.70 -9.38
N ILE A 151 -23.20 -0.42 -8.84
CA ILE A 151 -23.00 -1.74 -9.44
C ILE A 151 -23.66 -1.82 -10.83
N ALA A 152 -24.86 -1.25 -10.99
CA ALA A 152 -25.52 -1.18 -12.29
C ALA A 152 -24.74 -0.29 -13.29
N HIS A 153 -24.15 0.81 -12.81
CA HIS A 153 -23.28 1.66 -13.62
C HIS A 153 -22.01 0.91 -14.06
N ILE A 154 -21.35 0.20 -13.14
CA ILE A 154 -20.15 -0.60 -13.43
C ILE A 154 -20.44 -1.70 -14.45
N GLU A 155 -21.52 -2.46 -14.27
CA GLU A 155 -21.88 -3.53 -15.18
C GLU A 155 -22.20 -3.02 -16.60
N SER A 156 -22.84 -1.85 -16.71
CA SER A 156 -23.23 -1.29 -18.01
C SER A 156 -22.08 -0.68 -18.81
N HIS A 157 -20.99 -0.25 -18.16
CA HIS A 157 -19.86 0.42 -18.83
C HIS A 157 -18.61 -0.47 -18.89
N GLY A 158 -18.42 -1.37 -17.92
CA GLY A 158 -17.30 -2.30 -17.90
C GLY A 158 -15.94 -1.59 -18.00
N THR A 159 -15.12 -2.05 -18.94
CA THR A 159 -13.75 -1.56 -19.16
C THR A 159 -13.67 -0.06 -19.54
N GLU A 160 -14.75 0.55 -20.01
CA GLU A 160 -14.77 1.99 -20.35
C GLU A 160 -14.51 2.90 -19.13
N LEU A 161 -14.74 2.39 -17.91
CA LEU A 161 -14.48 3.11 -16.66
C LEU A 161 -12.99 3.24 -16.32
N MET A 162 -12.10 2.60 -17.10
CA MET A 162 -10.66 2.61 -16.90
C MET A 162 -9.98 3.55 -17.90
N PRO A 163 -9.71 4.81 -17.51
CA PRO A 163 -9.15 5.80 -18.43
C PRO A 163 -7.69 5.49 -18.75
N MET A 164 -7.32 5.72 -20.00
CA MET A 164 -5.97 5.58 -20.53
C MET A 164 -5.44 6.94 -21.01
N ILE A 165 -4.17 7.22 -20.73
CA ILE A 165 -3.44 8.37 -21.27
C ILE A 165 -2.07 7.90 -21.78
N ASP A 166 -1.57 8.50 -22.84
CA ASP A 166 -0.21 8.23 -23.32
C ASP A 166 0.80 9.03 -22.49
N PHE A 167 1.97 8.45 -22.22
CA PHE A 167 3.03 9.13 -21.46
C PHE A 167 3.47 10.46 -22.11
N SER A 168 3.36 10.58 -23.44
CA SER A 168 3.61 11.84 -24.17
C SER A 168 2.62 12.95 -23.83
N ASP A 169 1.44 12.59 -23.33
CA ASP A 169 0.29 13.48 -23.19
C ASP A 169 0.06 13.92 -21.73
N ILE A 170 0.89 13.46 -20.79
CA ILE A 170 0.74 13.76 -19.34
C ILE A 170 0.95 15.24 -18.99
N GLU A 171 1.44 16.04 -19.95
CA GLU A 171 1.58 17.49 -19.82
C GLU A 171 0.56 18.27 -20.63
N ASP A 172 -0.26 17.61 -21.46
CA ASP A 172 -1.33 18.26 -22.22
C ASP A 172 -2.59 18.39 -21.35
N PRO A 173 -2.97 19.61 -20.90
CA PRO A 173 -4.13 19.78 -20.03
C PRO A 173 -5.43 19.28 -20.65
N SER A 174 -5.58 19.30 -21.97
CA SER A 174 -6.79 18.84 -22.66
C SER A 174 -6.98 17.33 -22.59
N LYS A 175 -5.87 16.58 -22.45
CA LYS A 175 -5.85 15.12 -22.29
C LYS A 175 -5.90 14.73 -20.82
N VAL A 176 -5.16 15.46 -19.98
CA VAL A 176 -5.05 15.21 -18.54
C VAL A 176 -6.40 15.40 -17.84
N GLN A 177 -7.12 16.50 -18.09
CA GLN A 177 -8.37 16.80 -17.38
C GLN A 177 -9.43 15.68 -17.44
N PRO A 178 -9.83 15.16 -18.62
CA PRO A 178 -10.80 14.06 -18.67
C PRO A 178 -10.25 12.76 -18.06
N TRP A 179 -8.97 12.45 -18.26
CA TRP A 179 -8.33 11.27 -17.67
C TRP A 179 -8.32 11.34 -16.13
N SER A 180 -7.91 12.48 -15.57
CA SER A 180 -7.86 12.74 -14.13
C SER A 180 -9.24 12.71 -13.49
N ALA A 181 -10.27 13.26 -14.15
CA ALA A 181 -11.64 13.22 -13.65
C ALA A 181 -12.17 11.78 -13.57
N SER A 182 -11.92 10.98 -14.62
CA SER A 182 -12.30 9.57 -14.65
C SER A 182 -11.52 8.76 -13.61
N LEU A 183 -10.21 8.96 -13.49
CA LEU A 183 -9.39 8.28 -12.49
C LEU A 183 -9.84 8.63 -11.08
N LYS A 184 -10.18 9.91 -10.80
CA LYS A 184 -10.70 10.31 -9.49
C LYS A 184 -12.03 9.63 -9.16
N ARG A 185 -12.91 9.49 -10.14
CA ARG A 185 -14.23 8.86 -9.96
C ARG A 185 -14.15 7.34 -9.77
N HIS A 186 -13.26 6.68 -10.50
CA HIS A 186 -13.20 5.22 -10.59
C HIS A 186 -12.01 4.61 -9.85
N GLY A 187 -11.08 5.43 -9.36
CA GLY A 187 -9.93 5.03 -8.58
C GLY A 187 -8.85 4.27 -9.36
N ILE A 188 -8.92 4.17 -10.67
CA ILE A 188 -7.95 3.46 -11.51
C ILE A 188 -7.62 4.29 -12.75
N GLY A 189 -6.37 4.20 -13.23
CA GLY A 189 -6.00 4.68 -14.55
C GLY A 189 -4.76 4.00 -15.08
N VAL A 190 -4.57 4.12 -16.39
CA VAL A 190 -3.41 3.55 -17.11
C VAL A 190 -2.66 4.67 -17.81
N ILE A 191 -1.34 4.67 -17.67
CA ILE A 191 -0.42 5.52 -18.42
C ILE A 191 0.36 4.61 -19.38
N ARG A 192 0.13 4.74 -20.68
CA ARG A 192 0.76 3.89 -21.70
C ARG A 192 2.12 4.43 -22.12
N GLY A 193 3.02 3.52 -22.51
CA GLY A 193 4.34 3.91 -23.03
C GLY A 193 5.25 4.59 -22.01
N VAL A 194 5.07 4.31 -20.72
CA VAL A 194 5.96 4.84 -19.66
C VAL A 194 7.35 4.25 -19.83
N VAL A 195 7.45 2.93 -19.97
CA VAL A 195 8.69 2.26 -20.34
C VAL A 195 8.68 2.03 -21.85
N PRO A 196 9.72 2.43 -22.61
CA PRO A 196 9.80 2.12 -24.03
C PRO A 196 9.77 0.60 -24.27
N PRO A 197 9.06 0.09 -25.30
CA PRO A 197 8.95 -1.35 -25.56
C PRO A 197 10.29 -2.09 -25.71
N GLU A 198 11.30 -1.45 -26.31
CA GLU A 198 12.64 -2.02 -26.40
C GLU A 198 13.31 -2.20 -25.03
N ALA A 199 13.16 -1.21 -24.15
CA ALA A 199 13.69 -1.29 -22.79
C ALA A 199 12.96 -2.39 -22.00
N ALA A 200 11.62 -2.44 -22.10
CA ALA A 200 10.81 -3.48 -21.46
C ALA A 200 11.27 -4.89 -21.88
N ARG A 201 11.39 -5.14 -23.20
CA ARG A 201 11.90 -6.42 -23.74
C ARG A 201 13.32 -6.73 -23.27
N ALA A 202 14.22 -5.76 -23.30
CA ALA A 202 15.59 -5.94 -22.84
C ALA A 202 15.67 -6.33 -21.36
N TRP A 203 14.87 -5.68 -20.49
CA TRP A 203 14.86 -5.96 -19.06
C TRP A 203 14.24 -7.31 -18.73
N VAL A 204 13.23 -7.74 -19.49
CA VAL A 204 12.68 -9.10 -19.40
C VAL A 204 13.78 -10.11 -19.70
N GLU A 205 14.47 -10.00 -20.84
CA GLU A 205 15.53 -10.94 -21.23
C GLU A 205 16.73 -10.92 -20.26
N GLU A 206 17.15 -9.73 -19.79
CA GLU A 206 18.20 -9.59 -18.77
C GLU A 206 17.79 -10.27 -17.45
N THR A 207 16.54 -10.10 -17.04
CA THR A 207 16.00 -10.76 -15.85
C THR A 207 15.93 -12.26 -16.04
N LYS A 208 15.58 -12.74 -17.24
CA LYS A 208 15.58 -14.17 -17.52
C LYS A 208 16.96 -14.79 -17.33
N LYS A 209 17.96 -14.19 -17.98
CA LYS A 209 19.37 -14.59 -17.85
C LYS A 209 19.88 -14.49 -16.41
N TYR A 210 19.48 -13.46 -15.67
CA TYR A 210 19.81 -13.31 -14.26
C TYR A 210 19.28 -14.47 -13.43
N LEU A 211 18.02 -14.88 -13.64
CA LEU A 211 17.42 -16.00 -12.91
C LEU A 211 18.03 -17.35 -13.31
N GLU A 212 18.35 -17.55 -14.59
CA GLU A 212 19.07 -18.75 -15.08
C GLU A 212 20.45 -18.87 -14.42
N THR A 213 21.19 -17.76 -14.35
CA THR A 213 22.54 -17.74 -13.74
C THR A 213 22.51 -18.10 -12.25
N ASN A 214 21.37 -17.87 -11.58
CA ASN A 214 21.20 -18.04 -10.14
C ASN A 214 20.24 -19.17 -9.79
N GLU A 215 19.98 -20.11 -10.70
CA GLU A 215 18.93 -21.13 -10.56
C GLU A 215 19.01 -21.97 -9.28
N LEU A 216 20.22 -22.21 -8.77
CA LEU A 216 20.47 -23.02 -7.56
C LEU A 216 20.12 -22.28 -6.26
N GLU A 217 20.02 -20.95 -6.31
CA GLU A 217 19.76 -20.08 -5.16
C GLU A 217 18.30 -19.60 -5.11
N LEU A 218 17.49 -19.94 -6.12
CA LEU A 218 16.12 -19.45 -6.23
C LEU A 218 15.21 -20.08 -5.16
N LYS A 219 14.53 -19.21 -4.40
CA LYS A 219 13.46 -19.60 -3.50
C LYS A 219 12.16 -19.83 -4.28
N PRO A 220 11.39 -20.89 -3.97
CA PRO A 220 10.06 -21.06 -4.56
C PRO A 220 9.11 -19.92 -4.15
N PRO A 221 8.16 -19.53 -5.02
CA PRO A 221 7.15 -18.54 -4.69
C PRO A 221 6.18 -19.11 -3.64
N PRO A 222 5.41 -18.26 -2.95
CA PRO A 222 4.41 -18.71 -2.00
C PRO A 222 3.34 -19.58 -2.67
N ALA A 223 2.95 -20.68 -2.01
CA ALA A 223 1.97 -21.64 -2.53
C ALA A 223 0.64 -21.01 -2.95
N GLN A 224 0.17 -20.02 -2.18
CA GLN A 224 -1.10 -19.35 -2.41
C GLN A 224 -1.14 -18.46 -3.65
N ASP A 225 0.02 -17.95 -4.10
CA ASP A 225 0.15 -17.13 -5.31
C ASP A 225 1.48 -17.46 -5.99
N PRO A 226 1.50 -18.53 -6.78
CA PRO A 226 2.75 -19.12 -7.22
C PRO A 226 3.31 -18.39 -8.48
N THR A 227 2.64 -17.34 -8.95
CA THR A 227 3.23 -16.39 -9.93
C THR A 227 3.98 -15.23 -9.26
N CYS A 228 3.84 -15.04 -7.94
CA CYS A 228 4.39 -13.89 -7.23
C CYS A 228 5.68 -14.30 -6.49
N PHE A 229 6.82 -13.82 -6.98
CA PHE A 229 8.14 -14.20 -6.46
C PHE A 229 8.67 -13.18 -5.45
N ASP A 230 9.26 -13.69 -4.36
CA ASP A 230 10.01 -12.91 -3.36
C ASP A 230 11.39 -12.48 -3.91
N PHE A 231 11.42 -11.90 -5.12
CA PHE A 231 12.56 -11.15 -5.64
C PHE A 231 12.30 -9.66 -5.50
N PHE A 232 13.35 -8.88 -5.28
CA PHE A 232 13.29 -7.46 -5.02
C PHE A 232 14.28 -6.66 -5.86
N TRP A 233 15.40 -7.26 -6.28
CA TRP A 233 16.54 -6.55 -6.89
C TRP A 233 16.94 -7.09 -8.26
N THR A 234 16.02 -7.76 -8.95
CA THR A 234 16.22 -8.20 -10.34
C THR A 234 16.49 -7.02 -11.28
N PRO A 235 17.11 -7.25 -12.45
CA PRO A 235 17.30 -6.21 -13.46
C PRO A 235 16.00 -5.46 -13.80
N ALA A 236 14.91 -6.18 -14.06
CA ALA A 236 13.60 -5.60 -14.31
C ALA A 236 13.12 -4.67 -13.19
N GLN A 237 13.24 -5.09 -11.92
CA GLN A 237 12.78 -4.30 -10.78
C GLN A 237 13.63 -3.04 -10.57
N VAL A 238 14.96 -3.18 -10.55
CA VAL A 238 15.86 -2.05 -10.29
C VAL A 238 15.78 -1.04 -11.43
N ARG A 239 15.79 -1.48 -12.69
CA ARG A 239 15.68 -0.57 -13.83
C ARG A 239 14.32 0.11 -13.91
N SER A 240 13.23 -0.61 -13.67
CA SER A 240 11.89 -0.01 -13.63
C SER A 240 11.77 1.07 -12.57
N ARG A 241 12.27 0.81 -11.35
CA ARG A 241 12.24 1.78 -10.24
C ARG A 241 13.16 2.98 -10.45
N ALA A 242 14.25 2.80 -11.18
CA ALA A 242 15.20 3.88 -11.51
C ALA A 242 14.80 4.68 -12.76
N HIS A 243 13.90 4.18 -13.61
CA HIS A 243 13.66 4.76 -14.92
C HIS A 243 13.04 6.17 -14.82
N PRO A 244 13.59 7.18 -15.54
CA PRO A 244 13.13 8.57 -15.41
C PRO A 244 11.66 8.75 -15.78
N ASN A 245 11.15 8.02 -16.78
CA ASN A 245 9.73 8.11 -17.12
C ASN A 245 8.82 7.53 -16.03
N VAL A 246 9.28 6.50 -15.30
CA VAL A 246 8.50 5.92 -14.20
C VAL A 246 8.40 6.91 -13.06
N LEU A 247 9.52 7.52 -12.65
CA LEU A 247 9.54 8.57 -11.63
C LEU A 247 8.69 9.78 -12.05
N ARG A 248 8.75 10.19 -13.33
CA ARG A 248 7.89 11.26 -13.87
C ARG A 248 6.41 10.89 -13.87
N ALA A 249 6.05 9.66 -14.25
CA ALA A 249 4.67 9.19 -14.23
C ALA A 249 4.11 9.10 -12.79
N GLN A 250 4.92 8.64 -11.83
CA GLN A 250 4.57 8.63 -10.41
C GLN A 250 4.34 10.05 -9.89
N ARG A 251 5.25 10.99 -10.20
CA ARG A 251 5.10 12.41 -9.85
C ARG A 251 3.80 12.97 -10.42
N PHE A 252 3.54 12.75 -11.70
CA PHE A 252 2.31 13.18 -12.37
C PHE A 252 1.07 12.63 -11.66
N ALA A 253 1.02 11.31 -11.41
CA ALA A 253 -0.11 10.68 -10.72
C ALA A 253 -0.34 11.28 -9.33
N MET A 254 0.73 11.49 -8.54
CA MET A 254 0.61 12.05 -7.20
C MET A 254 0.09 13.49 -7.17
N THR A 255 0.16 14.26 -8.26
CA THR A 255 -0.46 15.60 -8.34
C THR A 255 -1.98 15.59 -8.24
N LEU A 256 -2.61 14.42 -8.43
CA LEU A 256 -4.07 14.28 -8.36
C LEU A 256 -4.60 14.33 -6.93
N TRP A 257 -3.76 14.00 -5.96
CA TRP A 257 -4.11 14.10 -4.55
C TRP A 257 -4.26 15.57 -4.17
N LYS A 258 -5.23 15.86 -3.31
CA LYS A 258 -5.48 17.23 -2.85
C LYS A 258 -4.21 17.76 -2.18
N ASP A 259 -3.90 19.03 -2.42
CA ASP A 259 -2.84 19.72 -1.68
C ASP A 259 -3.14 19.56 -0.19
N THR A 260 -2.34 18.74 0.47
CA THR A 260 -2.46 18.54 1.91
C THR A 260 -2.06 19.85 2.55
N LYS A 261 -2.90 20.38 3.44
CA LYS A 261 -2.45 21.44 4.37
C LYS A 261 -1.32 20.94 5.29
N ASP A 262 -1.10 19.63 5.28
CA ASP A 262 -0.02 18.95 5.96
C ASP A 262 1.31 19.26 5.26
N GLU A 263 2.21 19.95 5.98
CA GLU A 263 3.53 20.36 5.51
C GLU A 263 4.49 19.16 5.33
N PHE A 264 4.06 17.93 5.63
CA PHE A 264 4.92 16.75 5.72
C PHE A 264 4.82 15.75 4.56
N VAL A 265 4.14 16.10 3.45
CA VAL A 265 4.06 15.28 2.22
C VAL A 265 4.64 16.02 1.02
N ALA A 266 5.73 15.49 0.45
CA ALA A 266 6.37 16.06 -0.73
C ALA A 266 6.03 15.23 -1.98
N THR A 267 4.85 15.47 -2.57
CA THR A 267 4.32 14.75 -3.74
C THR A 267 5.16 14.91 -5.01
N ARG A 268 6.01 15.94 -5.09
CA ARG A 268 6.95 16.13 -6.22
C ARG A 268 8.16 15.19 -6.19
N TYR A 269 8.39 14.53 -5.06
CA TYR A 269 9.55 13.69 -4.79
C TYR A 269 9.11 12.23 -4.67
N PRO A 270 8.95 11.51 -5.80
CA PRO A 270 8.69 10.08 -5.78
C PRO A 270 9.86 9.34 -5.16
N ILE A 271 9.55 8.31 -4.39
CA ILE A 271 10.51 7.36 -3.84
C ILE A 271 10.08 5.94 -4.19
N THR A 272 11.04 5.03 -4.15
CA THR A 272 10.80 3.64 -4.54
C THR A 272 10.39 2.78 -3.35
N TYR A 273 9.61 1.74 -3.64
CA TYR A 273 9.22 0.71 -2.69
C TYR A 273 9.70 -0.66 -3.20
N ALA A 274 10.41 -1.39 -2.34
CA ALA A 274 10.93 -2.71 -2.62
C ALA A 274 9.84 -3.77 -2.41
N ASP A 275 9.11 -4.01 -3.48
CA ASP A 275 8.07 -5.05 -3.56
C ASP A 275 8.54 -6.22 -4.42
N ARG A 276 7.72 -7.27 -4.46
CA ARG A 276 7.88 -8.51 -5.22
C ARG A 276 7.80 -8.28 -6.72
N ILE A 277 7.88 -9.36 -7.49
CA ILE A 277 7.65 -9.37 -8.95
C ILE A 277 6.67 -10.50 -9.28
N ARG A 278 5.74 -10.25 -10.23
CA ARG A 278 4.88 -11.32 -10.76
C ARG A 278 5.46 -11.80 -12.09
N ILE A 279 5.74 -13.10 -12.17
CA ILE A 279 6.21 -13.78 -13.37
C ILE A 279 5.27 -14.94 -13.63
N GLU A 280 4.63 -14.93 -14.80
CA GLU A 280 3.81 -16.04 -15.28
C GLU A 280 4.52 -16.66 -16.48
N SER A 281 4.65 -17.98 -16.48
CA SER A 281 5.30 -18.71 -17.57
C SER A 281 4.51 -20.00 -17.77
N ALA A 282 3.96 -20.17 -18.97
CA ALA A 282 3.16 -21.34 -19.31
C ALA A 282 4.08 -22.57 -19.44
N ALA A 283 4.08 -23.46 -18.43
CA ALA A 283 4.60 -24.81 -18.61
C ALA A 283 3.45 -25.80 -18.85
N SER A 284 3.71 -26.81 -19.67
CA SER A 284 2.74 -27.79 -20.18
C SER A 284 2.08 -28.68 -19.13
N ASP A 285 2.53 -28.70 -17.87
CA ASP A 285 2.20 -29.78 -16.92
C ASP A 285 1.94 -29.31 -15.48
N GLY A 286 1.40 -28.09 -15.28
CA GLY A 286 1.05 -27.59 -13.93
C GLY A 286 2.26 -27.30 -13.03
N ILE A 287 3.41 -27.02 -13.64
CA ILE A 287 4.66 -26.66 -12.96
C ILE A 287 5.02 -25.26 -13.38
N ILE A 288 5.37 -24.40 -12.42
CA ILE A 288 5.86 -23.07 -12.77
C ILE A 288 7.30 -23.20 -13.22
N THR A 289 7.51 -22.84 -14.47
CA THR A 289 8.80 -22.88 -15.13
C THR A 289 9.30 -21.46 -15.30
N VAL A 290 10.14 -21.00 -14.37
CA VAL A 290 10.87 -19.74 -14.56
C VAL A 290 12.09 -20.07 -15.42
N ASN A 291 12.06 -19.68 -16.69
CA ASN A 291 13.14 -19.87 -17.67
C ASN A 291 13.65 -21.31 -17.84
N GLY A 292 12.75 -22.29 -17.88
CA GLY A 292 13.11 -23.71 -18.01
C GLY A 292 13.37 -24.42 -16.69
N SER A 293 13.64 -23.70 -15.60
CA SER A 293 13.85 -24.29 -14.27
C SER A 293 12.51 -24.55 -13.57
N ARG A 294 12.24 -25.82 -13.27
CA ARG A 294 11.03 -26.27 -12.57
C ARG A 294 11.14 -25.87 -11.10
N VAL A 295 10.23 -25.02 -10.64
CA VAL A 295 10.14 -24.74 -9.21
C VAL A 295 9.35 -25.86 -8.53
N ALA A 296 10.00 -26.63 -7.66
CA ALA A 296 9.36 -27.71 -6.93
C ALA A 296 8.41 -27.13 -5.87
N ILE A 297 7.11 -27.40 -6.02
CA ILE A 297 6.06 -27.06 -5.05
C ILE A 297 5.87 -28.28 -4.14
N SER A 298 5.79 -28.10 -2.82
CA SER A 298 5.57 -29.23 -1.91
C SER A 298 4.13 -29.79 -2.03
N PRO A 299 3.88 -31.07 -1.69
CA PRO A 299 2.53 -31.63 -1.75
C PRO A 299 1.50 -30.87 -0.88
N GLN A 300 1.94 -30.28 0.24
CA GLN A 300 1.09 -29.47 1.11
C GLN A 300 0.76 -28.11 0.48
N ASP A 301 1.76 -27.50 -0.17
CA ASP A 301 1.60 -26.27 -0.93
C ASP A 301 0.62 -26.47 -2.08
N SER A 302 0.71 -27.61 -2.78
CA SER A 302 -0.22 -28.03 -3.83
C SER A 302 -1.67 -28.20 -3.36
N LEU A 303 -1.91 -28.57 -2.10
CA LEU A 303 -3.26 -28.66 -1.53
C LEU A 303 -3.84 -27.28 -1.20
N ILE A 304 -3.04 -26.35 -0.67
CA ILE A 304 -3.45 -24.96 -0.38
C ILE A 304 -3.73 -24.23 -1.69
N ALA A 305 -2.81 -24.38 -2.64
CA ALA A 305 -2.93 -24.01 -4.04
C ALA A 305 -4.23 -24.51 -4.68
N ALA A 306 -4.48 -25.82 -4.61
CA ALA A 306 -5.69 -26.44 -5.16
C ALA A 306 -6.97 -25.94 -4.46
N ALA A 307 -6.95 -25.71 -3.14
CA ALA A 307 -8.08 -25.16 -2.41
C ALA A 307 -8.37 -23.70 -2.82
N ALA A 308 -7.34 -22.88 -3.01
CA ALA A 308 -7.49 -21.52 -3.51
C ALA A 308 -8.02 -21.50 -4.96
N ALA A 309 -7.52 -22.40 -5.80
CA ALA A 309 -7.91 -22.58 -7.19
C ALA A 309 -9.34 -23.09 -7.40
N THR A 310 -9.81 -23.97 -6.52
CA THR A 310 -11.13 -24.60 -6.59
C THR A 310 -12.22 -23.80 -5.88
N SER A 311 -11.84 -22.73 -5.16
CA SER A 311 -12.81 -21.81 -4.58
C SER A 311 -13.55 -21.06 -5.70
N SER A 312 -14.84 -21.36 -5.88
CA SER A 312 -15.74 -20.65 -6.80
C SER A 312 -16.17 -19.27 -6.28
N GLU A 313 -15.67 -18.89 -5.11
CA GLU A 313 -15.91 -17.61 -4.47
C GLU A 313 -14.87 -16.60 -4.95
N GLU A 314 -15.33 -15.47 -5.48
CA GLU A 314 -14.43 -14.38 -5.83
C GLU A 314 -13.91 -13.71 -4.56
N ILE A 315 -12.59 -13.63 -4.50
CA ILE A 315 -11.86 -13.02 -3.41
C ILE A 315 -11.07 -11.86 -4.00
N ALA A 316 -11.46 -10.65 -3.61
CA ALA A 316 -10.68 -9.46 -3.82
C ALA A 316 -9.99 -9.06 -2.51
N GLN A 317 -8.91 -8.28 -2.62
CA GLN A 317 -8.19 -7.72 -1.49
C GLN A 317 -8.10 -6.21 -1.60
N VAL A 318 -8.06 -5.56 -0.45
CA VAL A 318 -7.71 -4.15 -0.28
C VAL A 318 -6.49 -4.10 0.63
N ASP A 319 -5.43 -3.49 0.13
CA ASP A 319 -4.12 -3.42 0.78
C ASP A 319 -4.05 -2.32 1.85
N ASN A 320 -2.85 -1.99 2.36
CA ASN A 320 -2.61 -0.92 3.35
C ASN A 320 -3.41 -1.13 4.65
N GLY A 321 -3.16 -2.27 5.28
CA GLY A 321 -3.77 -2.64 6.55
C GLY A 321 -5.11 -3.35 6.40
N SER A 322 -5.68 -3.69 7.54
CA SER A 322 -6.90 -4.46 7.68
C SER A 322 -7.64 -3.93 8.91
N LEU A 323 -7.34 -4.45 10.10
CA LEU A 323 -7.96 -4.02 11.36
C LEU A 323 -7.61 -2.58 11.73
N GLU A 324 -6.46 -2.10 11.27
CA GLU A 324 -5.96 -0.74 11.39
C GLU A 324 -6.99 0.31 10.96
N ARG A 325 -7.92 -0.04 10.06
CA ARG A 325 -8.97 0.88 9.59
C ARG A 325 -10.00 1.24 10.66
N TRP A 326 -10.24 0.38 11.63
CA TRP A 326 -11.17 0.64 12.74
C TRP A 326 -10.43 1.12 14.00
N GLU A 327 -9.12 0.87 14.10
CA GLU A 327 -8.36 1.10 15.32
C GLU A 327 -7.86 2.53 15.47
N GLN A 328 -7.85 3.01 16.72
CA GLN A 328 -7.41 4.37 17.05
C GLN A 328 -5.91 4.59 16.77
N ASP A 329 -5.09 3.54 16.90
CA ASP A 329 -3.65 3.61 16.64
C ASP A 329 -3.31 3.40 15.15
N GLY A 330 -4.28 2.98 14.34
CA GLY A 330 -4.16 2.83 12.89
C GLY A 330 -4.64 4.10 12.18
N TYR A 331 -5.65 3.95 11.32
CA TYR A 331 -6.26 5.06 10.59
C TYR A 331 -7.13 5.99 11.46
N GLY A 332 -7.56 5.51 12.64
CA GLY A 332 -8.26 6.34 13.61
C GLY A 332 -7.39 7.47 14.19
N ARG A 333 -6.05 7.36 14.11
CA ARG A 333 -5.12 8.33 14.71
C ARG A 333 -5.29 9.74 14.15
N ALA A 334 -5.44 9.83 12.83
CA ALA A 334 -5.67 11.09 12.11
C ALA A 334 -7.14 11.24 11.64
N GLY A 335 -8.02 10.34 12.07
CA GLY A 335 -9.46 10.44 11.82
C GLY A 335 -9.87 10.24 10.36
N LEU A 336 -9.12 9.47 9.56
CA LEU A 336 -9.37 9.30 8.11
C LEU A 336 -10.81 8.90 7.79
N TYR A 337 -11.39 8.01 8.60
CA TYR A 337 -12.73 7.47 8.39
C TYR A 337 -13.77 8.02 9.37
N ASN A 338 -13.50 9.15 10.05
CA ASN A 338 -14.39 9.68 11.09
C ASN A 338 -15.79 9.99 10.55
N SER A 339 -15.88 10.67 9.40
CA SER A 339 -17.18 11.04 8.81
C SER A 339 -18.03 9.80 8.48
N ILE A 340 -17.40 8.69 8.07
CA ILE A 340 -18.07 7.41 7.84
C ILE A 340 -18.69 6.88 9.13
N PHE A 341 -17.93 6.84 10.22
CA PHE A 341 -18.40 6.39 11.54
C PHE A 341 -19.29 7.43 12.25
N GLU A 342 -19.48 8.61 11.66
CA GLU A 342 -20.41 9.66 12.10
C GLU A 342 -21.74 9.64 11.33
N GLY A 343 -21.85 8.77 10.31
CA GLY A 343 -23.06 8.65 9.50
C GLY A 343 -23.15 9.65 8.34
N ASP A 344 -22.05 10.33 8.03
CA ASP A 344 -21.90 11.32 6.96
C ASP A 344 -20.81 10.88 5.98
N TRP A 345 -20.93 9.65 5.46
CA TRP A 345 -19.94 9.11 4.53
C TRP A 345 -19.88 9.91 3.22
N GLU A 346 -20.91 10.68 2.90
CA GLU A 346 -20.94 11.58 1.76
C GLU A 346 -19.83 12.64 1.82
N SER A 347 -19.43 13.09 3.02
CA SER A 347 -18.33 14.05 3.21
C SER A 347 -16.94 13.41 3.29
N TYR A 348 -16.84 12.07 3.35
CA TYR A 348 -15.56 11.38 3.22
C TYR A 348 -14.95 11.66 1.84
N ASP A 349 -13.72 12.18 1.84
CA ASP A 349 -12.93 12.49 0.65
C ASP A 349 -11.78 11.49 0.57
N GLU A 350 -11.92 10.49 -0.30
CA GLU A 350 -10.91 9.44 -0.47
C GLU A 350 -9.57 9.98 -0.98
N TRP A 351 -9.59 11.15 -1.64
CA TRP A 351 -8.43 11.85 -2.22
C TRP A 351 -7.75 12.84 -1.26
N ASP A 352 -8.22 12.92 -0.01
CA ASP A 352 -7.51 13.63 1.06
C ASP A 352 -6.48 12.70 1.73
N ALA A 353 -5.20 12.97 1.48
CA ALA A 353 -4.11 12.19 2.06
C ALA A 353 -3.85 12.50 3.53
N SER A 354 -4.38 13.60 4.09
CA SER A 354 -4.03 14.09 5.44
C SER A 354 -4.26 13.03 6.53
N GLY A 355 -5.38 12.32 6.45
CA GLY A 355 -5.70 11.22 7.37
C GLY A 355 -4.81 9.97 7.20
N ARG A 356 -4.05 9.87 6.11
CA ARG A 356 -3.18 8.73 5.78
C ARG A 356 -1.72 8.96 6.21
N VAL A 357 -1.24 10.21 6.22
CA VAL A 357 0.17 10.56 6.51
C VAL A 357 0.64 10.01 7.85
N ASN A 358 -0.22 10.14 8.87
CA ASN A 358 0.10 9.76 10.24
C ASN A 358 -0.55 8.44 10.67
N ALA A 359 -1.22 7.74 9.74
CA ALA A 359 -1.77 6.42 10.01
C ALA A 359 -0.65 5.38 10.08
N THR A 360 -0.82 4.40 10.96
CA THR A 360 0.02 3.19 10.97
C THR A 360 -0.78 2.06 10.30
N PRO A 361 -0.54 1.77 9.00
CA PRO A 361 -1.28 0.73 8.28
C PRO A 361 -0.80 -0.69 8.59
N ASP A 362 0.31 -0.86 9.31
CA ASP A 362 0.83 -2.16 9.75
C ASP A 362 1.06 -2.17 11.27
N LEU A 363 -0.02 -2.30 12.04
CA LEU A 363 0.06 -2.38 13.52
C LEU A 363 0.50 -3.77 14.00
N TYR A 364 0.36 -4.78 13.15
CA TYR A 364 0.56 -6.18 13.53
C TYR A 364 1.85 -6.79 12.98
N ASN A 365 2.67 -6.00 12.28
CA ASN A 365 3.90 -6.45 11.64
C ASN A 365 3.63 -7.67 10.74
N GLY A 366 2.60 -7.52 9.89
CA GLY A 366 2.18 -8.56 8.96
C GLY A 366 3.26 -8.86 7.93
N GLN A 367 3.44 -10.13 7.57
CA GLN A 367 4.40 -10.48 6.52
C GLN A 367 3.93 -9.92 5.17
N GLY A 368 4.70 -9.02 4.57
CA GLY A 368 4.31 -8.31 3.35
C GLY A 368 3.28 -7.20 3.57
N ALA A 369 2.99 -6.84 4.82
CA ALA A 369 2.17 -5.66 5.12
C ALA A 369 2.97 -4.38 4.85
N CYS A 370 2.38 -3.44 4.14
CA CYS A 370 3.08 -2.23 3.73
C CYS A 370 3.23 -1.26 4.91
N SER A 371 4.46 -0.81 5.19
CA SER A 371 4.74 0.21 6.20
C SER A 371 4.91 1.64 5.66
N MET A 372 4.74 1.82 4.34
CA MET A 372 4.82 3.12 3.65
C MET A 372 3.45 3.73 3.34
N LEU A 373 3.40 5.07 3.30
CA LEU A 373 2.33 5.78 2.63
C LEU A 373 2.47 5.60 1.11
N ARG A 374 1.53 4.90 0.51
CA ARG A 374 1.34 4.78 -0.93
C ARG A 374 0.14 5.63 -1.34
N LEU A 375 0.37 6.64 -2.18
CA LEU A 375 -0.71 7.43 -2.77
C LEU A 375 -1.36 6.69 -3.95
N PHE A 376 -0.61 5.83 -4.63
CA PHE A 376 -1.18 4.84 -5.52
C PHE A 376 -0.49 3.51 -5.32
N GLN A 377 -1.25 2.45 -5.43
CA GLN A 377 -0.70 1.18 -5.86
C GLN A 377 -0.30 1.27 -7.33
N GLY A 378 0.56 0.38 -7.80
CA GLY A 378 0.91 0.40 -9.21
C GLY A 378 1.71 -0.79 -9.70
N ILE A 379 1.56 -1.06 -11.00
CA ILE A 379 2.23 -2.15 -11.72
C ILE A 379 2.75 -1.62 -13.04
N ILE A 380 4.03 -1.88 -13.29
CA ILE A 380 4.64 -1.69 -14.61
C ILE A 380 4.56 -3.02 -15.36
N ALA A 381 3.86 -3.01 -16.48
CA ALA A 381 3.78 -4.13 -17.40
C ALA A 381 5.06 -4.17 -18.24
N LEU A 382 5.92 -5.19 -18.10
CA LEU A 382 7.09 -5.34 -18.98
C LEU A 382 6.81 -6.22 -20.21
N THR A 383 5.63 -6.83 -20.22
CA THR A 383 5.07 -7.64 -21.28
C THR A 383 3.61 -7.23 -21.47
N GLU A 384 2.99 -7.65 -22.57
CA GLU A 384 1.56 -7.44 -22.79
C GLU A 384 0.74 -8.01 -21.62
N ILE A 385 -0.27 -7.25 -21.19
CA ILE A 385 -1.25 -7.69 -20.19
C ILE A 385 -2.53 -8.04 -20.92
N GLU A 386 -3.00 -9.26 -20.75
CA GLU A 386 -4.27 -9.71 -21.28
C GLU A 386 -5.43 -9.45 -20.30
N PRO A 387 -6.66 -9.24 -20.81
CA PRO A 387 -7.84 -9.07 -19.98
C PRO A 387 -8.01 -10.23 -19.00
N GLY A 388 -8.21 -9.89 -17.73
CA GLY A 388 -8.46 -10.83 -16.66
C GLY A 388 -7.26 -11.10 -15.75
N MET A 389 -6.03 -10.75 -16.16
CA MET A 389 -4.84 -10.88 -15.29
C MET A 389 -5.00 -10.10 -13.98
N ILE A 390 -5.57 -8.91 -14.05
CA ILE A 390 -5.99 -8.10 -12.90
C ILE A 390 -7.44 -7.69 -13.10
N LYS A 391 -8.23 -7.74 -12.02
CA LYS A 391 -9.58 -7.21 -11.96
C LYS A 391 -9.69 -6.22 -10.81
N ILE A 392 -10.42 -5.15 -11.01
CA ILE A 392 -10.54 -4.04 -10.06
C ILE A 392 -12.01 -3.65 -9.92
N LEU A 393 -12.41 -3.23 -8.72
CA LEU A 393 -13.73 -2.67 -8.43
C LEU A 393 -13.65 -1.14 -8.53
N PRO A 394 -14.14 -0.50 -9.61
CA PRO A 394 -13.92 0.92 -9.92
C PRO A 394 -14.85 1.87 -9.13
N SER A 395 -14.92 1.70 -7.80
CA SER A 395 -15.72 2.51 -6.88
C SER A 395 -15.03 2.68 -5.51
N PRO A 396 -13.89 3.41 -5.45
CA PRO A 396 -13.06 3.50 -4.24
C PRO A 396 -13.83 4.00 -3.01
N LYS A 397 -14.69 5.02 -3.17
CA LYS A 397 -15.48 5.58 -2.08
C LYS A 397 -16.51 4.59 -1.53
N LEU A 398 -17.48 4.17 -2.36
CA LEU A 398 -18.60 3.36 -1.86
C LEU A 398 -18.16 1.98 -1.39
N SER A 399 -17.17 1.36 -2.04
CA SER A 399 -16.65 0.06 -1.58
C SER A 399 -16.01 0.17 -0.20
N THR A 400 -15.25 1.25 0.03
CA THR A 400 -14.58 1.52 1.32
C THR A 400 -15.57 1.77 2.43
N VAL A 401 -16.52 2.68 2.21
CA VAL A 401 -17.60 2.97 3.16
C VAL A 401 -18.38 1.69 3.49
N TYR A 402 -18.68 0.87 2.48
CA TYR A 402 -19.41 -0.37 2.65
C TYR A 402 -18.69 -1.38 3.53
N PHE A 403 -17.44 -1.75 3.21
CA PHE A 403 -16.77 -2.75 4.04
C PHE A 403 -16.44 -2.21 5.44
N LEU A 404 -16.30 -0.89 5.63
CA LEU A 404 -16.12 -0.27 6.94
C LEU A 404 -17.37 -0.34 7.82
N LEU A 405 -18.55 -0.15 7.23
CA LEU A 405 -19.83 -0.20 7.95
C LEU A 405 -20.41 -1.62 8.05
N ARG A 406 -20.09 -2.51 7.11
CA ARG A 406 -20.60 -3.89 7.06
C ARG A 406 -20.51 -4.67 8.38
N PRO A 407 -19.45 -4.55 9.21
CA PRO A 407 -19.34 -5.23 10.50
C PRO A 407 -20.43 -4.90 11.52
N PHE A 408 -21.13 -3.78 11.38
CA PHE A 408 -22.13 -3.32 12.35
C PHE A 408 -23.56 -3.78 12.02
N PHE A 409 -23.78 -4.34 10.83
CA PHE A 409 -25.10 -4.69 10.33
C PHE A 409 -25.23 -6.18 10.05
N SER A 410 -26.41 -6.73 10.35
CA SER A 410 -26.79 -8.09 10.01
C SER A 410 -28.09 -8.11 9.21
N PRO A 411 -28.26 -9.10 8.33
CA PRO A 411 -29.53 -9.28 7.64
C PRO A 411 -30.58 -9.86 8.62
N LYS A 412 -31.84 -9.46 8.47
CA LYS A 412 -33.00 -9.97 9.22
C LYS A 412 -33.37 -11.36 8.72
N GLU A 413 -33.41 -11.52 7.40
CA GLU A 413 -33.63 -12.78 6.72
C GLU A 413 -32.33 -13.30 6.08
N LYS A 414 -32.14 -14.62 6.11
CA LYS A 414 -30.93 -15.27 5.56
C LYS A 414 -30.87 -15.14 4.03
N ALA A 415 -29.65 -15.23 3.50
CA ALA A 415 -29.42 -15.31 2.07
C ALA A 415 -30.19 -16.51 1.47
N PRO A 416 -30.93 -16.33 0.36
CA PRO A 416 -31.72 -17.40 -0.24
C PRO A 416 -30.83 -18.45 -0.90
N GLU A 417 -31.29 -19.69 -0.88
CA GLU A 417 -30.71 -20.77 -1.67
C GLU A 417 -31.02 -20.54 -3.17
N GLY A 418 -30.00 -20.60 -4.03
CA GLY A 418 -30.17 -20.40 -5.49
C GLY A 418 -29.38 -19.24 -6.12
N GLY A 419 -28.62 -18.47 -5.34
CA GLY A 419 -27.68 -17.48 -5.85
C GLY A 419 -28.30 -16.16 -6.36
N PRO A 420 -27.48 -15.28 -6.97
CA PRO A 420 -27.79 -13.87 -7.15
C PRO A 420 -28.88 -13.52 -8.17
N SER A 421 -29.34 -14.47 -8.99
CA SER A 421 -30.23 -14.23 -10.13
C SER A 421 -31.73 -14.33 -9.81
N SER A 422 -32.13 -14.26 -8.53
CA SER A 422 -33.53 -14.40 -8.11
C SER A 422 -34.08 -13.11 -7.53
N GLU A 423 -35.39 -12.86 -7.68
CA GLU A 423 -36.07 -11.75 -6.98
C GLU A 423 -35.86 -11.82 -5.45
N LYS A 424 -35.72 -13.04 -4.92
CA LYS A 424 -35.37 -13.29 -3.51
C LYS A 424 -34.00 -12.73 -3.15
N TRP A 425 -33.03 -12.75 -4.08
CA TRP A 425 -31.72 -12.16 -3.86
C TRP A 425 -31.78 -10.64 -3.81
N ALA A 426 -32.55 -10.02 -4.73
CA ALA A 426 -32.80 -8.59 -4.69
C ALA A 426 -33.44 -8.16 -3.35
N ALA A 427 -34.43 -8.92 -2.85
CA ALA A 427 -35.02 -8.69 -1.54
C ALA A 427 -34.03 -8.89 -0.38
N TYR A 428 -33.09 -9.84 -0.50
CA TYR A 428 -32.03 -10.05 0.50
C TYR A 428 -31.06 -8.86 0.59
N LEU A 429 -30.71 -8.25 -0.55
CA LEU A 429 -29.86 -7.06 -0.64
C LEU A 429 -30.61 -5.73 -0.33
N ASP A 430 -31.93 -5.76 -0.22
CA ASP A 430 -32.70 -4.54 0.01
C ASP A 430 -32.40 -3.94 1.40
N PRO A 431 -32.26 -2.61 1.55
CA PRO A 431 -31.96 -1.97 2.83
C PRO A 431 -32.92 -2.34 3.96
N SER A 432 -34.18 -2.64 3.64
CA SER A 432 -35.19 -3.06 4.62
C SER A 432 -34.86 -4.40 5.29
N ASN A 433 -34.07 -5.27 4.64
CA ASN A 433 -33.62 -6.53 5.20
C ASN A 433 -32.43 -6.37 6.17
N TRP A 434 -31.84 -5.18 6.31
CA TRP A 434 -30.64 -5.00 7.14
C TRP A 434 -30.95 -4.22 8.42
N MET A 435 -30.33 -4.63 9.53
CA MET A 435 -30.46 -3.96 10.82
C MET A 435 -29.12 -3.76 11.49
N LEU A 436 -28.98 -2.66 12.22
CA LEU A 436 -27.82 -2.42 13.08
C LEU A 436 -27.86 -3.41 14.25
N ASP A 437 -26.73 -4.06 14.51
CA ASP A 437 -26.60 -5.02 15.59
C ASP A 437 -26.74 -4.32 16.96
N LYS A 438 -27.65 -4.80 17.80
CA LYS A 438 -27.78 -4.29 19.18
C LYS A 438 -26.56 -4.65 20.03
N GLU A 439 -26.04 -5.87 19.84
CA GLU A 439 -24.83 -6.35 20.48
C GLU A 439 -23.74 -6.54 19.43
N GLN A 440 -22.65 -5.78 19.58
CA GLN A 440 -21.56 -5.80 18.62
C GLN A 440 -20.71 -7.07 18.79
N SER A 441 -20.76 -7.95 17.79
CA SER A 441 -19.92 -9.15 17.70
C SER A 441 -18.44 -8.77 17.52
N THR A 442 -17.53 -9.74 17.72
CA THR A 442 -16.09 -9.53 17.45
C THR A 442 -15.69 -9.72 15.99
N ILE A 443 -16.65 -10.00 15.10
CA ILE A 443 -16.40 -10.21 13.68
C ILE A 443 -16.28 -8.86 12.98
N ILE A 444 -15.19 -8.68 12.24
CA ILE A 444 -14.95 -7.56 11.30
C ILE A 444 -14.70 -8.20 9.94
N HIS A 445 -15.78 -8.45 9.21
CA HIS A 445 -15.82 -9.23 7.97
C HIS A 445 -14.60 -9.01 7.04
N GLY A 446 -13.78 -10.05 6.88
CA GLY A 446 -12.59 -10.05 6.02
C GLY A 446 -11.35 -9.34 6.58
N ALA A 447 -11.44 -8.71 7.75
CA ALA A 447 -10.31 -8.08 8.43
C ALA A 447 -9.68 -9.03 9.46
N VAL A 448 -8.38 -9.29 9.29
CA VAL A 448 -7.55 -10.06 10.23
C VAL A 448 -6.22 -9.33 10.45
N ALA A 449 -5.64 -9.50 11.64
CA ALA A 449 -4.35 -8.92 12.01
C ALA A 449 -3.24 -9.39 11.05
N GLY A 450 -2.41 -8.45 10.58
CA GLY A 450 -1.24 -8.73 9.74
C GLY A 450 -1.55 -9.21 8.32
N HIS A 451 -2.79 -9.02 7.83
CA HIS A 451 -3.22 -9.41 6.49
C HIS A 451 -3.84 -8.20 5.77
N ALA A 452 -3.99 -8.29 4.44
CA ALA A 452 -4.82 -7.37 3.68
C ALA A 452 -6.32 -7.53 4.05
N GLN A 453 -7.11 -6.48 3.84
CA GLN A 453 -8.57 -6.57 3.97
C GLN A 453 -9.13 -7.45 2.86
N ARG A 454 -9.78 -8.56 3.24
CA ARG A 454 -10.43 -9.47 2.29
C ARG A 454 -11.85 -9.01 1.97
N VAL A 455 -12.22 -9.04 0.71
CA VAL A 455 -13.57 -8.75 0.22
C VAL A 455 -14.04 -9.96 -0.57
N THR A 456 -15.21 -10.50 -0.23
CA THR A 456 -15.77 -11.70 -0.86
C THR A 456 -17.26 -11.55 -1.10
N SER A 457 -17.80 -12.33 -2.04
CA SER A 457 -19.23 -12.35 -2.31
C SER A 457 -20.07 -12.73 -1.08
N SER A 458 -19.59 -13.63 -0.21
CA SER A 458 -20.34 -14.04 0.98
C SER A 458 -20.32 -13.00 2.08
N PHE A 459 -19.19 -12.34 2.30
CA PHE A 459 -19.04 -11.36 3.38
C PHE A 459 -19.59 -9.98 2.98
N HIS A 460 -19.50 -9.67 1.69
CA HIS A 460 -19.77 -8.37 1.10
C HIS A 460 -20.75 -8.48 -0.09
N PRO A 461 -21.98 -9.00 0.11
CA PRO A 461 -22.84 -9.41 -1.00
C PRO A 461 -23.33 -8.24 -1.87
N HIS A 462 -23.50 -7.04 -1.31
CA HIS A 462 -23.90 -5.84 -2.08
C HIS A 462 -22.81 -5.31 -3.03
N LEU A 463 -21.57 -5.78 -2.90
CA LEU A 463 -20.53 -5.44 -3.88
C LEU A 463 -20.65 -6.27 -5.14
N GLU A 464 -21.38 -7.39 -5.11
CA GLU A 464 -21.67 -8.22 -6.30
C GLU A 464 -20.44 -8.46 -7.18
N LEU A 465 -19.36 -8.97 -6.58
CA LEU A 465 -18.01 -9.02 -7.19
C LEU A 465 -17.99 -9.60 -8.62
N LYS A 466 -18.89 -10.54 -8.95
CA LYS A 466 -19.02 -11.15 -10.29
C LYS A 466 -19.32 -10.13 -11.36
N ARG A 467 -20.12 -9.12 -11.01
CA ARG A 467 -20.61 -8.05 -11.88
C ARG A 467 -19.71 -6.81 -11.78
N SER A 468 -19.08 -6.61 -10.62
CA SER A 468 -18.38 -5.36 -10.31
C SER A 468 -16.87 -5.39 -10.51
N LEU A 469 -16.24 -6.58 -10.52
CA LEU A 469 -14.81 -6.73 -10.79
C LEU A 469 -14.57 -6.75 -12.29
N ILE A 470 -14.09 -5.63 -12.82
CA ILE A 470 -13.82 -5.46 -14.24
C ILE A 470 -12.32 -5.59 -14.52
N ALA A 471 -11.96 -6.10 -15.71
CA ALA A 471 -10.59 -6.18 -16.16
C ALA A 471 -10.23 -4.99 -17.07
N PRO A 472 -8.97 -4.50 -17.02
CA PRO A 472 -8.47 -3.61 -18.05
C PRO A 472 -8.49 -4.31 -19.42
N PRO A 473 -8.49 -3.54 -20.52
CA PRO A 473 -8.34 -4.13 -21.85
C PRO A 473 -6.92 -4.67 -22.00
N THR A 474 -6.60 -5.27 -23.15
CA THR A 474 -5.22 -5.62 -23.45
C THR A 474 -4.35 -4.36 -23.37
N LEU A 475 -3.28 -4.41 -22.57
CA LEU A 475 -2.36 -3.28 -22.39
C LEU A 475 -1.01 -3.60 -23.01
N PRO A 476 -0.43 -2.68 -23.80
CA PRO A 476 0.88 -2.89 -24.39
C PRO A 476 1.98 -2.93 -23.32
N GLU A 477 3.09 -3.58 -23.64
CA GLU A 477 4.28 -3.53 -22.80
C GLU A 477 4.74 -2.10 -22.53
N GLY A 478 5.26 -1.88 -21.33
CA GLY A 478 5.66 -0.59 -20.82
C GLY A 478 4.54 0.29 -20.29
N SER A 479 3.30 -0.22 -20.25
CA SER A 479 2.17 0.46 -19.58
C SER A 479 2.35 0.46 -18.05
N TYR A 480 1.93 1.55 -17.41
CA TYR A 480 1.89 1.70 -15.97
C TYR A 480 0.43 1.79 -15.50
N ILE A 481 -0.04 0.76 -14.80
CA ILE A 481 -1.37 0.74 -14.18
C ILE A 481 -1.23 1.29 -12.77
N ILE A 482 -2.08 2.25 -12.41
CA ILE A 482 -2.16 2.78 -11.06
C ILE A 482 -3.59 2.69 -10.53
N TRP A 483 -3.74 2.45 -9.23
CA TRP A 483 -5.04 2.49 -8.59
C TRP A 483 -4.95 3.00 -7.15
N HIS A 484 -6.07 3.56 -6.70
CA HIS A 484 -6.24 4.15 -5.39
C HIS A 484 -6.01 3.10 -4.28
N PRO A 485 -5.35 3.45 -3.16
CA PRO A 485 -4.97 2.49 -2.12
C PRO A 485 -6.13 1.72 -1.46
N ASP A 486 -7.35 2.26 -1.48
CA ASP A 486 -8.52 1.60 -0.90
C ASP A 486 -9.37 0.81 -1.90
N ILE A 487 -8.90 0.66 -3.15
CA ILE A 487 -9.63 -0.13 -4.14
C ILE A 487 -9.48 -1.63 -3.88
N ALA A 488 -10.59 -2.36 -4.05
CA ALA A 488 -10.58 -3.81 -4.06
C ALA A 488 -10.11 -4.32 -5.42
N TYR A 489 -9.13 -5.21 -5.41
CA TYR A 489 -8.59 -5.81 -6.63
C TYR A 489 -8.34 -7.31 -6.45
N GLN A 490 -8.25 -8.01 -7.57
CA GLN A 490 -7.98 -9.44 -7.65
C GLN A 490 -7.02 -9.69 -8.81
N PHE A 491 -5.98 -10.49 -8.59
CA PHE A 491 -5.23 -11.08 -9.69
C PHE A 491 -5.86 -12.42 -10.07
N SER A 492 -5.90 -12.73 -11.37
CA SER A 492 -6.30 -14.07 -11.79
C SER A 492 -5.27 -15.09 -11.31
N ASN A 493 -5.78 -16.22 -10.81
CA ASN A 493 -4.98 -17.39 -10.46
C ASN A 493 -4.89 -18.32 -11.69
N THR A 494 -4.52 -17.75 -12.85
CA THR A 494 -4.51 -18.41 -14.17
C THR A 494 -3.72 -19.72 -14.19
N ASN A 495 -2.75 -19.89 -13.29
CA ASN A 495 -1.99 -21.13 -13.14
C ASN A 495 -2.81 -22.38 -12.77
N TYR A 496 -4.06 -22.24 -12.31
CA TYR A 496 -4.92 -23.39 -12.03
C TYR A 496 -6.07 -23.56 -13.03
N SER A 497 -6.16 -22.70 -14.03
CA SER A 497 -7.04 -22.95 -15.16
C SER A 497 -6.40 -24.02 -16.04
N THR A 498 -6.91 -25.24 -15.99
CA THR A 498 -6.53 -26.33 -16.89
C THR A 498 -6.96 -26.09 -18.34
N ASN A 499 -7.75 -25.04 -18.60
CA ASN A 499 -8.40 -24.78 -19.87
C ASN A 499 -8.30 -23.30 -20.27
N ALA A 500 -7.17 -22.91 -20.84
CA ALA A 500 -7.09 -21.98 -21.99
C ALA A 500 -5.62 -21.64 -22.24
N ARG A 501 -5.03 -22.26 -23.28
CA ARG A 501 -3.81 -21.73 -23.88
C ARG A 501 -4.24 -20.57 -24.80
N PRO A 502 -3.70 -19.35 -24.66
CA PRO A 502 -3.79 -18.38 -25.73
C PRO A 502 -3.05 -18.97 -26.94
N THR A 503 -3.79 -19.27 -28.00
CA THR A 503 -3.19 -19.62 -29.29
C THR A 503 -2.88 -18.32 -30.02
N THR A 504 -1.66 -18.18 -30.53
CA THR A 504 -1.37 -17.14 -31.52
C THR A 504 -2.31 -17.31 -32.72
N SER A 505 -2.52 -16.25 -33.51
CA SER A 505 -3.29 -16.33 -34.77
C SER A 505 -2.72 -17.35 -35.78
N SER A 506 -1.49 -17.82 -35.56
CA SER A 506 -0.80 -18.88 -36.30
C SER A 506 -0.93 -20.28 -35.69
N GLY A 507 -1.65 -20.46 -34.58
CA GLY A 507 -1.83 -21.78 -33.93
C GLY A 507 -0.60 -22.31 -33.18
N GLU A 508 0.46 -21.51 -33.05
CA GLU A 508 1.66 -21.85 -32.28
C GLU A 508 1.42 -21.61 -30.78
N PRO A 509 2.00 -22.48 -29.90
CA PRO A 509 2.10 -22.20 -28.47
C PRO A 509 2.74 -20.83 -28.22
N ALA A 510 2.00 -19.90 -27.65
CA ALA A 510 2.60 -18.67 -27.15
C ALA A 510 3.55 -19.04 -25.98
N SER A 511 4.86 -19.04 -26.23
CA SER A 511 5.87 -18.99 -25.16
C SER A 511 5.95 -17.54 -24.69
N THR A 512 4.94 -17.09 -23.95
CA THR A 512 4.86 -15.72 -23.49
C THR A 512 5.00 -15.70 -21.98
N THR A 513 6.23 -15.60 -21.51
CA THR A 513 6.50 -15.15 -20.14
C THR A 513 5.79 -13.81 -19.96
N SER A 514 4.91 -13.69 -18.98
CA SER A 514 4.40 -12.40 -18.53
C SER A 514 5.21 -11.92 -17.33
N MET A 515 5.57 -10.64 -17.30
CA MET A 515 6.38 -10.04 -16.25
C MET A 515 5.80 -8.70 -15.82
N LEU A 516 5.36 -8.63 -14.57
CA LEU A 516 4.77 -7.45 -13.95
C LEU A 516 5.60 -7.03 -12.74
N VAL A 517 6.03 -5.77 -12.72
CA VAL A 517 6.80 -5.18 -11.61
C VAL A 517 5.87 -4.34 -10.74
N TYR A 518 5.73 -4.72 -9.46
CA TYR A 518 5.05 -3.89 -8.47
C TYR A 518 5.88 -2.62 -8.19
N ALA A 519 5.27 -1.47 -8.46
CA ALA A 519 5.89 -0.15 -8.35
C ALA A 519 4.82 0.88 -7.94
N PRO A 520 4.47 0.99 -6.64
CA PRO A 520 3.52 2.00 -6.18
C PRO A 520 4.05 3.43 -6.36
N ALA A 521 3.16 4.42 -6.43
CA ALA A 521 3.53 5.82 -6.35
C ALA A 521 3.50 6.26 -4.88
N ALA A 522 4.69 6.44 -4.30
CA ALA A 522 4.87 6.85 -2.92
C ALA A 522 5.58 8.22 -2.84
N PRO A 523 5.02 9.20 -2.12
CA PRO A 523 5.66 10.49 -1.92
C PRO A 523 6.74 10.40 -0.85
N LEU A 524 7.68 11.33 -0.86
CA LEU A 524 8.58 11.50 0.27
C LEU A 524 7.81 12.08 1.47
N THR A 525 7.92 11.41 2.61
CA THR A 525 7.43 11.83 3.94
C THR A 525 8.47 11.42 4.98
N GLN A 526 8.34 11.89 6.22
CA GLN A 526 9.21 11.43 7.31
C GLN A 526 9.15 9.91 7.50
N GLN A 527 7.94 9.34 7.55
CA GLN A 527 7.73 7.89 7.73
C GLN A 527 8.32 7.10 6.56
N ASN A 528 8.11 7.60 5.35
CA ASN A 528 8.64 6.96 4.16
C ASN A 528 10.18 7.06 4.06
N ALA A 529 10.79 8.14 4.56
CA ALA A 529 12.25 8.24 4.67
C ALA A 529 12.84 7.21 5.66
N LEU A 530 12.15 6.91 6.77
CA LEU A 530 12.54 5.85 7.70
C LEU A 530 12.48 4.46 7.05
N TYR A 531 11.48 4.20 6.21
CA TYR A 531 11.45 3.00 5.38
C TYR A 531 12.63 2.97 4.41
N LEU A 532 12.87 4.07 3.70
CA LEU A 532 13.90 4.16 2.67
C LEU A 532 15.31 3.92 3.24
N ALA A 533 15.59 4.33 4.48
CA ALA A 533 16.83 4.01 5.18
C ALA A 533 17.04 2.49 5.38
N ARG A 534 15.97 1.77 5.72
CA ARG A 534 15.99 0.30 5.82
C ARG A 534 16.12 -0.34 4.43
N GLN A 535 15.39 0.19 3.44
CA GLN A 535 15.46 -0.27 2.05
C GLN A 535 16.88 -0.16 1.48
N ARG A 536 17.56 0.98 1.69
CA ARG A 536 18.95 1.17 1.26
C ARG A 536 19.85 0.05 1.79
N LYS A 537 19.76 -0.24 3.09
CA LYS A 537 20.55 -1.31 3.71
C LYS A 537 20.21 -2.68 3.09
N ALA A 538 18.94 -2.94 2.82
CA ALA A 538 18.49 -4.17 2.19
C ALA A 538 19.05 -4.31 0.77
N PHE A 539 18.92 -3.27 -0.05
CA PHE A 539 19.44 -3.21 -1.42
C PHE A 539 20.95 -3.47 -1.48
N LEU A 540 21.75 -2.77 -0.65
CA LEU A 540 23.21 -2.93 -0.63
C LEU A 540 23.62 -4.36 -0.26
N ARG A 541 22.87 -5.01 0.65
CA ARG A 541 23.16 -6.38 1.09
C ARG A 541 22.50 -7.46 0.24
N GLY A 542 21.52 -7.11 -0.59
CA GLY A 542 20.70 -8.05 -1.36
C GLY A 542 19.64 -8.75 -0.52
N HIS A 543 19.31 -8.21 0.65
CA HIS A 543 18.28 -8.76 1.52
C HIS A 543 16.88 -8.42 0.98
N PRO A 544 15.82 -9.17 1.35
CA PRO A 544 14.46 -8.83 0.98
C PRO A 544 14.08 -7.39 1.36
N GLY A 545 13.07 -6.84 0.67
CA GLY A 545 12.49 -5.54 1.02
C GLY A 545 12.09 -5.49 2.51
N PRO A 546 12.19 -4.34 3.20
CA PRO A 546 11.99 -4.26 4.66
C PRO A 546 10.68 -4.86 5.19
N ASP A 547 9.59 -4.79 4.42
CA ASP A 547 8.26 -5.31 4.80
C ASP A 547 8.13 -6.84 4.56
N PHE A 548 9.10 -7.44 3.87
CA PHE A 548 9.13 -8.87 3.54
C PHE A 548 10.20 -9.64 4.33
N ASP A 549 11.10 -8.96 5.04
CA ASP A 549 12.08 -9.56 5.97
C ASP A 549 11.58 -9.52 7.42
N SER A 550 10.42 -10.10 7.70
CA SER A 550 9.79 -10.08 9.03
C SER A 550 10.64 -10.72 10.14
N THR A 551 11.60 -11.57 9.75
CA THR A 551 12.53 -12.25 10.68
C THR A 551 13.85 -11.50 10.87
N GLY A 552 14.17 -10.54 10.00
CA GLY A 552 15.46 -9.84 9.97
C GLY A 552 16.66 -10.76 9.65
N THR A 553 16.41 -11.98 9.19
CA THR A 553 17.43 -13.01 8.97
C THR A 553 18.09 -12.88 7.60
N GLY A 554 17.46 -12.17 6.66
CA GLY A 554 17.88 -12.16 5.26
C GLY A 554 17.65 -13.50 4.55
N LEU A 555 16.81 -14.39 5.09
CA LEU A 555 16.40 -15.62 4.41
C LEU A 555 15.61 -15.29 3.13
N GLY A 556 15.90 -16.00 2.03
CA GLY A 556 15.35 -15.66 0.71
C GLY A 556 15.97 -14.39 0.10
N SER A 557 17.17 -14.02 0.53
CA SER A 557 17.91 -12.90 -0.05
C SER A 557 18.50 -13.25 -1.41
N GLU A 558 18.59 -12.24 -2.26
CA GLU A 558 19.37 -12.25 -3.49
C GLU A 558 20.86 -12.00 -3.19
N ALA A 559 21.27 -11.94 -1.92
CA ALA A 559 22.65 -11.70 -1.51
C ALA A 559 23.71 -12.57 -2.23
N PRO A 560 23.52 -13.90 -2.41
CA PRO A 560 24.48 -14.73 -3.12
C PRO A 560 24.38 -14.63 -4.65
N HIS A 561 23.38 -13.94 -5.19
CA HIS A 561 23.16 -13.90 -6.63
C HIS A 561 24.30 -13.17 -7.36
N THR A 562 24.82 -13.84 -8.40
CA THR A 562 25.75 -13.26 -9.35
C THR A 562 25.03 -12.29 -10.28
N GLY A 563 25.66 -11.14 -10.58
CA GLY A 563 25.10 -10.15 -11.51
C GLY A 563 24.04 -9.23 -10.89
N ARG A 564 23.99 -9.12 -9.56
CA ARG A 564 23.14 -8.12 -8.88
C ARG A 564 23.48 -6.69 -9.32
N LEU A 565 22.43 -5.91 -9.53
CA LEU A 565 22.57 -4.49 -9.84
C LEU A 565 23.03 -3.70 -8.60
N THR A 566 23.74 -2.62 -8.88
CA THR A 566 24.42 -1.76 -7.90
C THR A 566 23.98 -0.31 -8.06
N GLU A 567 24.49 0.57 -7.20
CA GLU A 567 24.27 2.02 -7.32
C GLU A 567 24.71 2.57 -8.68
N LYS A 568 25.74 1.97 -9.29
CA LYS A 568 26.22 2.37 -10.62
C LYS A 568 25.13 2.16 -11.68
N ASP A 569 24.45 1.01 -11.63
CA ASP A 569 23.39 0.66 -12.59
C ASP A 569 22.17 1.57 -12.42
N ILE A 570 21.82 1.92 -11.18
CA ILE A 570 20.76 2.90 -10.88
C ILE A 570 21.11 4.27 -11.46
N LYS A 571 22.33 4.74 -11.23
CA LYS A 571 22.81 6.03 -11.75
C LYS A 571 22.86 6.05 -13.28
N GLU A 572 23.23 4.94 -13.91
CA GLU A 572 23.24 4.83 -15.37
C GLU A 572 21.83 4.93 -15.98
N VAL A 573 20.83 4.34 -15.32
CA VAL A 573 19.45 4.34 -15.81
C VAL A 573 18.74 5.69 -15.59
N GLY A 574 18.85 6.27 -14.40
CA GLY A 574 18.05 7.44 -14.02
C GLY A 574 18.79 8.56 -13.33
N GLY A 575 20.13 8.51 -13.32
CA GLY A 575 20.96 9.58 -12.79
C GLY A 575 20.80 9.80 -11.28
N GLU A 576 20.94 11.05 -10.86
CA GLU A 576 20.91 11.43 -9.45
C GLU A 576 19.51 11.30 -8.85
N GLU A 577 18.46 11.60 -9.63
CA GLU A 577 17.08 11.48 -9.18
C GLU A 577 16.72 10.03 -8.81
N ALA A 578 17.21 9.05 -9.59
CA ALA A 578 17.01 7.64 -9.29
C ALA A 578 17.76 7.19 -8.02
N LEU A 579 18.97 7.70 -7.80
CA LEU A 579 19.69 7.45 -6.54
C LEU A 579 18.94 8.04 -5.35
N GLN A 580 18.41 9.26 -5.48
CA GLN A 580 17.59 9.90 -4.46
C GLN A 580 16.31 9.10 -4.17
N ALA A 581 15.57 8.69 -5.21
CA ALA A 581 14.35 7.91 -5.08
C ALA A 581 14.60 6.55 -4.39
N MET A 582 15.77 5.95 -4.57
CA MET A 582 16.22 4.72 -3.91
C MET A 582 16.87 4.94 -2.53
N GLY A 583 17.04 6.20 -2.09
CA GLY A 583 17.66 6.57 -0.80
C GLY A 583 19.18 6.51 -0.77
N LEU A 584 19.82 6.43 -1.94
CA LEU A 584 21.26 6.27 -2.12
C LEU A 584 21.99 7.61 -2.21
N ALA A 585 21.29 8.70 -2.51
CA ALA A 585 21.84 10.05 -2.55
C ALA A 585 20.97 11.04 -1.74
N PRO A 586 21.58 12.09 -1.14
CA PRO A 586 20.83 13.16 -0.49
C PRO A 586 20.12 14.06 -1.50
N TRP A 587 19.04 14.71 -1.07
CA TRP A 587 18.39 15.76 -1.86
C TRP A 587 19.06 17.11 -1.69
N ASN A 588 19.08 17.89 -2.77
CA ASN A 588 19.53 19.27 -2.76
C ASN A 588 18.42 20.21 -2.25
N LEU A 589 18.69 21.00 -1.21
CA LEU A 589 17.71 21.94 -0.65
C LEU A 589 17.62 23.27 -1.43
N GLY A 590 18.47 23.48 -2.44
CA GLY A 590 18.64 24.76 -3.12
C GLY A 590 19.30 25.83 -2.22
N LYS A 591 19.61 27.01 -2.77
CA LYS A 591 20.04 28.15 -1.97
C LYS A 591 18.83 28.66 -1.18
N SER A 592 18.81 28.37 0.13
CA SER A 592 17.84 28.80 1.15
C SER A 592 16.86 29.89 0.69
N ILE A 593 15.60 29.51 0.50
CA ILE A 593 14.48 30.45 0.44
C ILE A 593 14.53 31.23 1.76
N THR A 594 14.88 32.51 1.67
CA THR A 594 15.19 33.35 2.82
C THR A 594 13.91 33.54 3.62
N MET A 595 13.89 33.07 4.87
CA MET A 595 12.77 33.28 5.78
C MET A 595 12.61 34.76 6.09
N THR A 596 11.70 35.42 5.40
CA THR A 596 11.14 36.68 5.86
C THR A 596 9.96 36.35 6.77
N THR A 597 10.26 36.15 8.05
CA THR A 597 9.25 36.25 9.09
C THR A 597 8.84 37.72 9.19
N ASP A 598 7.72 38.07 8.55
CA ASP A 598 7.06 39.36 8.74
C ASP A 598 6.50 39.47 10.18
N LEU A 599 7.38 39.80 11.12
CA LEU A 599 6.99 40.37 12.40
C LEU A 599 6.52 41.80 12.15
N LYS A 600 5.20 41.96 11.95
CA LYS A 600 4.53 43.26 12.00
C LYS A 600 4.74 43.88 13.38
N ASN A 601 5.72 44.77 13.50
CA ASN A 601 5.80 45.73 14.58
C ASN A 601 4.84 46.89 14.29
N THR A 602 3.76 46.95 15.06
CA THR A 602 2.82 48.07 15.11
C THR A 602 3.43 49.24 15.89
N SER A 603 3.48 50.43 15.30
CA SER A 603 3.59 51.73 15.99
C SER A 603 3.08 52.86 15.07
N PRO A 604 2.59 53.99 15.64
CA PRO A 604 1.36 54.69 15.20
C PRO A 604 1.59 55.80 14.15
N PRO A 605 0.52 56.34 13.52
CA PRO A 605 0.64 57.22 12.37
C PRO A 605 0.99 58.66 12.78
N SER A 606 1.88 59.29 12.02
CA SER A 606 2.01 60.75 12.03
C SER A 606 1.89 61.28 10.61
N THR A 607 1.18 62.39 10.54
CA THR A 607 0.55 63.04 9.41
C THR A 607 1.48 63.95 8.62
N SER A 608 1.12 64.14 7.33
CA SER A 608 1.29 65.32 6.48
C SER A 608 2.69 65.80 6.11
N SER A 609 3.01 65.82 4.81
CA SER A 609 2.82 67.04 3.99
C SER A 609 3.29 66.85 2.55
N SER A 610 2.62 67.60 1.67
CA SER A 610 2.66 67.69 0.22
C SER A 610 3.96 68.19 -0.40
N SER A 611 4.28 67.79 -1.64
CA SER A 611 4.30 68.71 -2.81
C SER A 611 4.77 68.07 -4.14
N SER A 612 3.99 68.40 -5.19
CA SER A 612 4.30 68.64 -6.62
C SER A 612 4.81 67.53 -7.56
N ASP A 613 3.87 67.09 -8.41
CA ASP A 613 3.93 66.61 -9.81
C ASP A 613 4.70 67.54 -10.81
N PRO A 614 4.87 67.21 -12.13
CA PRO A 614 4.79 65.91 -12.84
C PRO A 614 5.89 65.71 -13.92
N LYS A 615 6.06 64.48 -14.44
CA LYS A 615 6.35 64.12 -15.86
C LYS A 615 6.55 62.60 -15.96
N ASP A 616 5.64 61.83 -16.57
CA ASP A 616 5.37 61.64 -18.00
C ASP A 616 5.99 60.32 -18.52
N LYS A 617 5.13 59.51 -19.18
CA LYS A 617 5.40 58.38 -20.10
C LYS A 617 5.42 56.94 -19.58
N ASN A 618 4.30 56.27 -19.90
CA ASN A 618 4.19 54.96 -20.55
C ASN A 618 5.30 53.92 -20.28
N ASN A 619 4.95 52.83 -19.57
CA ASN A 619 5.04 51.52 -20.23
C ASN A 619 4.15 50.46 -19.55
N THR A 620 3.54 49.64 -20.39
CA THR A 620 2.66 48.52 -20.09
C THR A 620 3.33 47.47 -19.20
N ASN A 621 2.67 47.07 -18.12
CA ASN A 621 3.00 45.89 -17.32
C ASN A 621 2.79 44.63 -18.17
N LYS A 622 3.89 44.07 -18.67
CA LYS A 622 3.96 42.67 -19.10
C LYS A 622 4.41 41.87 -17.89
N LYS A 623 3.56 40.97 -17.41
CA LYS A 623 3.95 39.94 -16.45
C LYS A 623 4.78 38.92 -17.24
N ASP A 624 6.05 38.82 -16.91
CA ASP A 624 6.90 37.75 -17.40
C ASP A 624 6.74 36.56 -16.45
N ASP A 625 5.92 35.59 -16.88
CA ASP A 625 5.97 34.22 -16.42
C ASP A 625 7.19 33.56 -17.10
N GLU A 626 8.36 33.61 -16.48
CA GLU A 626 9.51 32.81 -16.92
C GLU A 626 9.40 31.38 -16.39
N GLU A 627 8.89 30.52 -17.26
CA GLU A 627 9.00 29.08 -17.19
C GLU A 627 10.49 28.68 -17.31
N SER A 628 11.10 28.29 -16.20
CA SER A 628 12.51 27.89 -16.16
C SER A 628 12.73 26.61 -16.98
N SER A 629 13.54 26.72 -18.03
CA SER A 629 14.10 25.59 -18.78
C SER A 629 14.88 24.63 -17.88
N PRO A 630 14.97 23.32 -18.22
CA PRO A 630 15.60 22.33 -17.36
C PRO A 630 17.10 22.60 -17.23
N SER A 631 17.56 22.84 -16.01
CA SER A 631 18.99 22.87 -15.69
C SER A 631 19.61 21.50 -15.96
N ALA A 632 20.81 21.47 -16.53
CA ALA A 632 21.59 20.27 -16.83
C ALA A 632 22.01 19.43 -15.60
N ASP A 633 21.60 19.84 -14.40
CA ASP A 633 21.72 19.10 -13.16
C ASP A 633 20.32 18.57 -12.82
N GLY A 634 20.07 17.28 -13.08
CA GLY A 634 18.76 16.62 -13.01
C GLY A 634 18.16 16.48 -11.60
N SER A 635 18.41 17.43 -10.70
CA SER A 635 17.92 17.43 -9.33
C SER A 635 16.75 18.41 -9.18
N LEU A 636 15.62 17.90 -8.69
CA LEU A 636 14.44 18.72 -8.38
C LEU A 636 14.73 19.70 -7.24
N THR A 637 14.53 20.99 -7.49
CA THR A 637 14.56 22.01 -6.44
C THR A 637 13.21 22.10 -5.71
N PRO A 638 13.21 22.23 -4.37
CA PRO A 638 11.99 22.46 -3.61
C PRO A 638 11.38 23.82 -3.98
N LYS A 639 10.06 23.85 -4.10
CA LYS A 639 9.24 25.02 -4.42
C LYS A 639 8.56 25.62 -3.19
N THR A 640 8.38 24.84 -2.12
CA THR A 640 7.69 25.28 -0.90
C THR A 640 8.55 25.07 0.35
N HIS A 641 8.23 25.81 1.42
CA HIS A 641 8.86 25.62 2.73
C HIS A 641 8.65 24.20 3.28
N ALA A 642 7.44 23.67 3.12
CA ALA A 642 7.09 22.29 3.48
C ALA A 642 8.01 21.26 2.80
N GLU A 643 8.22 21.39 1.48
CA GLU A 643 9.15 20.51 0.76
C GLU A 643 10.58 20.62 1.31
N VAL A 644 11.07 21.83 1.61
CA VAL A 644 12.41 22.03 2.20
C VAL A 644 12.54 21.27 3.52
N GLU A 645 11.56 21.39 4.42
CA GLU A 645 11.63 20.72 5.73
C GLU A 645 11.51 19.18 5.59
N VAL A 646 10.66 18.67 4.69
CA VAL A 646 10.58 17.21 4.42
C VAL A 646 11.91 16.68 3.87
N LEU A 647 12.52 17.35 2.90
CA LEU A 647 13.80 16.94 2.32
C LEU A 647 14.93 16.99 3.35
N LYS A 648 14.95 18.03 4.19
CA LYS A 648 15.91 18.18 5.28
C LYS A 648 15.78 17.06 6.32
N LEU A 649 14.56 16.72 6.74
CA LEU A 649 14.28 15.59 7.61
C LEU A 649 14.71 14.26 6.96
N ALA A 650 14.39 14.07 5.68
CA ALA A 650 14.78 12.87 4.96
C ALA A 650 16.31 12.73 4.84
N ASN A 651 17.02 13.82 4.55
CA ASN A 651 18.48 13.86 4.55
C ASN A 651 19.08 13.52 5.92
N GLN A 652 18.50 14.03 7.02
CA GLN A 652 18.91 13.68 8.38
C GLN A 652 18.72 12.19 8.70
N ILE A 653 17.58 11.62 8.27
CA ILE A 653 17.24 10.21 8.50
C ILE A 653 18.17 9.28 7.70
N LEU A 654 18.37 9.59 6.42
CA LEU A 654 19.13 8.73 5.50
C LEU A 654 20.64 8.91 5.66
N PHE A 655 21.10 10.12 5.93
CA PHE A 655 22.51 10.51 5.93
C PHE A 655 22.86 11.30 7.20
N PRO A 656 22.72 10.70 8.40
CA PRO A 656 22.97 11.40 9.66
C PRO A 656 24.39 11.95 9.79
N ASP A 657 25.37 11.40 9.06
CA ASP A 657 26.76 11.88 9.09
C ASP A 657 27.06 13.00 8.07
N ARG A 658 26.10 13.39 7.21
CA ARG A 658 26.26 14.39 6.13
C ARG A 658 25.61 15.73 6.49
N PHE A 659 26.10 16.35 7.56
CA PHE A 659 25.60 17.63 8.08
C PHE A 659 25.59 18.78 7.06
N ASP A 660 26.45 18.69 6.04
CA ASP A 660 26.56 19.64 4.92
C ASP A 660 25.25 19.81 4.13
N PHE A 661 24.37 18.81 4.12
CA PHE A 661 23.11 18.83 3.35
C PHE A 661 21.90 19.39 4.11
N TYR A 662 21.99 19.61 5.42
CA TYR A 662 20.82 19.98 6.23
C TYR A 662 21.10 20.96 7.38
N MET A 663 22.36 21.34 7.62
CA MET A 663 22.69 22.49 8.46
C MET A 663 22.92 23.73 7.60
N PRO A 664 22.32 24.89 7.95
CA PRO A 664 22.64 26.15 7.27
C PRO A 664 24.15 26.40 7.36
N THR A 665 24.79 26.62 6.21
CA THR A 665 26.16 27.10 6.20
C THR A 665 26.18 28.45 6.91
N ARG A 666 26.84 28.51 8.07
CA ARG A 666 27.04 29.76 8.79
C ARG A 666 27.86 30.65 7.86
N ALA A 667 27.23 31.67 7.26
CA ALA A 667 27.98 32.68 6.52
C ALA A 667 29.10 33.17 7.45
N PRO A 668 30.37 33.21 7.00
CA PRO A 668 31.43 33.76 7.83
C PRO A 668 31.00 35.17 8.21
N SER A 669 30.85 35.43 9.51
CA SER A 669 30.61 36.77 9.99
C SER A 669 31.69 37.64 9.38
N ARG A 670 31.31 38.73 8.71
CA ARG A 670 32.25 39.78 8.29
C ARG A 670 32.98 40.20 9.56
N ALA A 671 34.20 39.67 9.74
CA ALA A 671 35.11 40.16 10.75
C ALA A 671 35.26 41.66 10.46
N ALA A 672 34.78 42.48 11.38
CA ALA A 672 34.97 43.91 11.32
C ALA A 672 36.47 44.17 11.14
N SER A 673 36.82 44.82 10.03
CA SER A 673 38.16 45.25 9.71
C SER A 673 38.70 46.10 10.86
N ARG A 674 39.53 45.49 11.72
CA ARG A 674 40.29 46.25 12.71
C ARG A 674 41.45 46.88 11.96
N ALA A 675 41.34 48.20 11.78
CA ALA A 675 42.35 49.04 11.16
C ALA A 675 43.73 48.81 11.78
N THR A 676 44.70 48.68 10.90
CA THR A 676 46.14 48.63 11.14
C THR A 676 46.64 49.93 11.76
N SER A 677 47.50 49.82 12.77
CA SER A 677 48.42 50.89 13.17
C SER A 677 49.84 50.32 13.25
N PRO A 678 50.88 51.10 12.89
CA PRO A 678 52.10 50.58 12.30
C PRO A 678 53.17 50.20 13.32
N THR A 679 53.97 49.21 12.94
CA THR A 679 55.22 48.78 13.58
C THR A 679 56.33 49.83 13.45
N PRO A 680 57.29 49.85 14.39
CA PRO A 680 58.64 50.33 14.09
C PRO A 680 59.70 49.23 14.26
N SER A 681 60.42 49.05 13.15
CA SER A 681 61.89 48.98 13.01
C SER A 681 62.75 47.90 13.67
N ARG A 682 63.59 47.32 12.78
CA ARG A 682 65.02 46.94 12.92
C ARG A 682 65.34 45.65 13.69
N ASP A 683 66.34 44.85 13.34
CA ASP A 683 67.39 44.94 12.32
C ASP A 683 67.96 43.52 12.04
N ARG A 684 68.83 43.50 11.04
CA ARG A 684 69.54 42.39 10.39
C ARG A 684 70.40 41.45 11.27
N GLU A 685 70.61 40.28 10.66
CA GLU A 685 71.88 39.53 10.50
C GLU A 685 72.36 38.51 11.56
N LYS A 686 72.45 37.26 11.04
CA LYS A 686 73.60 36.34 10.99
C LYS A 686 74.09 35.54 12.21
N ASP A 687 74.37 34.29 11.83
CA ASP A 687 75.50 33.42 12.16
C ASP A 687 75.39 32.43 13.34
N LYS A 688 75.48 31.16 12.91
CA LYS A 688 76.35 30.07 13.40
C LYS A 688 76.09 29.42 14.76
N ASP A 689 75.54 28.21 14.65
CA ASP A 689 76.23 26.91 14.85
C ASP A 689 76.79 26.52 16.24
N LYS A 690 76.63 25.21 16.52
CA LYS A 690 77.01 24.39 17.69
C LYS A 690 76.06 24.49 18.89
N GLY A 691 75.36 23.45 19.34
CA GLY A 691 75.62 22.01 19.32
C GLY A 691 75.97 21.57 20.75
N VAL A 692 75.17 20.65 21.32
CA VAL A 692 75.36 19.73 22.48
C VAL A 692 73.94 19.35 22.98
N LYS A 693 73.42 18.13 22.72
CA LYS A 693 73.48 16.91 23.55
C LYS A 693 73.00 17.15 25.00
N ASP A 694 72.11 16.39 25.64
CA ASP A 694 71.70 14.98 25.54
C ASP A 694 70.30 14.77 26.17
N SER A 695 69.71 13.60 25.88
CA SER A 695 68.71 12.83 26.69
C SER A 695 67.32 13.45 26.90
N ASN A 696 66.20 12.78 26.66
CA ASN A 696 65.87 11.36 26.51
C ASN A 696 64.58 11.22 25.68
#